data_AF-A0A0R3RV98-F1
#
_entry.id   AF-A0A0R3RV98-F1
#
_cell.length_a   1.000
_cell.length_b   1.000
_cell.length_c   1.000
_cell.angle_alpha   90.00
_cell.angle_beta   90.00
_cell.angle_gamma   90.00
#
_symmetry.space_group_name_H-M   'P 1'
#
loop_
_entity.id
_entity.type
_entity.pdbx_description
1 polymer ?
#
loop_
_entity_poly.entity_id
_entity_poly.type
_entity_poly.pdbx_seq_one_letter_code
_entity_poly.pdbx_strand_id
1 'polypeptide(L)'
;YICTFILRFSSGVGVLLDCFLEGQCENYIVEMCNASYELREQFETPGCITKIVETYPRPEYMLKMLLCFAQDAWGRAALRGHGALDILVDELEKADLVQQELIVNTLRHFVHDGSGLSYLTFSTKFLNIAVDHINLFLSGNKRTCSIMQDRSSVGKCAVHKYGRRKEDCLCCRMLLLPSNLDVFSRFAESDASVSRKLVEFAWSPSQSPPPGTCSPHICSSPTSLMDEYIECMEHPASLIYGPNYVARSIHAPLKNTQLVVGELYILAWLSHSESNMKRLITSKIVSTLLHYISEAPSMVSKAPRTVRRIFRHRLAVENLSRLELHILVVHILLTRKCEIGKPFSKCSECAIRNDFGNALLEEFSSHIDAPFGLEVLKNIYKSNNEIEQMKACIATLHLVRRVDNWKRMLVIHKPVERLLAKLREMLVDSNYEEHWQITTHCDGPTLIRQILVALSFLVPLDVLSNSLHAVWNDISIYVSNDMPLGKCVVKEAALQSKKAMPTASGLPEFIKFKYGNITEVVPKKRLCEGSEYFRGMFASGFSEQFRDTFEFDEEEEQCSSRLFSTFLHYLSGCGNSCVKISGIDIPALLKLSDRYLCTGITSKLLADHSPLRNLINGETLPSYLEVLLSTGSDTCNVLRDACISCLLRGCTEKQMFTALKIVAGNHVAVDALMEILQMFLLTYCRRRKIKYEEARVT
;
A
#
# COMPACT_ATOMS: atom_id res chain seq x y z
N TYR A 1 -30.87 44.55 -25.66
CA TYR A 1 -31.97 45.51 -25.85
C TYR A 1 -32.56 45.99 -24.52
N ILE A 2 -33.13 45.13 -23.65
CA ILE A 2 -33.65 45.57 -22.32
C ILE A 2 -32.52 46.03 -21.39
N CYS A 3 -31.42 45.27 -21.24
CA CYS A 3 -30.25 45.71 -20.47
C CYS A 3 -29.71 47.05 -20.98
N THR A 4 -29.59 47.21 -22.30
CA THR A 4 -29.11 48.44 -22.96
C THR A 4 -30.00 49.66 -22.68
N PHE A 5 -31.28 49.46 -22.39
CA PHE A 5 -32.24 50.52 -22.05
C PHE A 5 -32.18 50.91 -20.57
N ILE A 6 -32.02 49.93 -19.68
CA ILE A 6 -31.85 50.12 -18.23
C ILE A 6 -30.49 50.79 -17.93
N LEU A 7 -29.43 50.38 -18.63
CA LEU A 7 -28.06 50.88 -18.45
C LEU A 7 -27.86 52.35 -18.89
N ARG A 8 -28.82 52.98 -19.58
CA ARG A 8 -28.73 54.39 -20.01
C ARG A 8 -29.08 55.41 -18.91
N PHE A 9 -29.65 54.97 -17.78
CA PHE A 9 -30.02 55.84 -16.66
C PHE A 9 -29.46 55.26 -15.36
N SER A 10 -28.52 55.97 -14.72
CA SER A 10 -27.92 55.58 -13.44
C SER A 10 -28.94 55.38 -12.30
N SER A 11 -30.12 56.00 -12.40
CA SER A 11 -31.24 55.80 -11.48
C SER A 11 -31.93 54.44 -11.64
N GLY A 12 -31.87 53.80 -12.81
CA GLY A 12 -32.55 52.53 -13.09
C GLY A 12 -31.89 51.33 -12.39
N VAL A 13 -30.57 51.35 -12.23
CA VAL A 13 -29.82 50.27 -11.56
C VAL A 13 -30.04 50.30 -10.05
N GLY A 14 -30.15 51.49 -9.45
CA GLY A 14 -30.50 51.64 -8.03
C GLY A 14 -31.88 51.03 -7.71
N VAL A 15 -32.89 51.34 -8.53
CA VAL A 15 -34.24 50.78 -8.38
C VAL A 15 -34.23 49.26 -8.53
N LEU A 16 -33.47 48.70 -9.49
CA LEU A 16 -33.34 47.25 -9.63
C LEU A 16 -32.66 46.59 -8.43
N LEU A 17 -31.65 47.25 -7.85
CA LEU A 17 -31.01 46.75 -6.65
C LEU A 17 -31.97 46.79 -5.45
N ASP A 18 -32.76 47.85 -5.30
CA ASP A 18 -33.74 47.95 -4.22
C ASP A 18 -34.84 46.88 -4.38
N CYS A 19 -35.38 46.70 -5.58
CA CYS A 19 -36.30 45.59 -5.89
C CYS A 19 -35.69 44.22 -5.56
N PHE A 20 -34.41 44.01 -5.91
CA PHE A 20 -33.70 42.77 -5.61
C PHE A 20 -33.55 42.53 -4.10
N LEU A 21 -33.16 43.56 -3.34
CA LEU A 21 -32.98 43.47 -1.89
C LEU A 21 -34.31 43.26 -1.15
N GLU A 22 -35.42 43.76 -1.71
CA GLU A 22 -36.78 43.51 -1.23
C GLU A 22 -37.33 42.12 -1.64
N GLY A 23 -36.57 41.33 -2.42
CA GLY A 23 -36.97 40.01 -2.88
C GLY A 23 -38.00 40.03 -4.01
N GLN A 24 -38.00 41.06 -4.85
CA GLN A 24 -38.85 41.18 -6.03
C GLN A 24 -38.05 40.88 -7.31
N CYS A 25 -38.62 40.08 -8.21
CA CYS A 25 -38.01 39.72 -9.50
C CYS A 25 -36.60 39.10 -9.37
N GLU A 26 -36.30 38.49 -8.23
CA GLU A 26 -34.97 38.09 -7.79
C GLU A 26 -34.28 37.14 -8.77
N ASN A 27 -35.00 36.12 -9.24
CA ASN A 27 -34.45 35.13 -10.18
C ASN A 27 -34.10 35.77 -11.53
N TYR A 28 -34.95 36.67 -12.02
CA TYR A 28 -34.73 37.36 -13.30
C TYR A 28 -33.54 38.33 -13.21
N ILE A 29 -33.42 39.06 -12.09
CA ILE A 29 -32.29 39.98 -11.87
C ILE A 29 -30.98 39.18 -11.76
N VAL A 30 -30.97 38.06 -11.04
CA VAL A 30 -29.80 37.16 -10.97
C VAL A 30 -29.42 36.62 -12.35
N GLU A 31 -30.39 36.17 -13.16
CA GLU A 31 -30.12 35.68 -14.52
C GLU A 31 -29.56 36.79 -15.42
N MET A 32 -30.07 38.01 -15.33
CA MET A 32 -29.54 39.17 -16.05
C MET A 32 -28.09 39.48 -15.63
N CYS A 33 -27.81 39.48 -14.32
CA CYS A 33 -26.45 39.70 -13.79
C CYS A 33 -25.50 38.57 -14.18
N ASN A 34 -25.98 37.32 -14.25
CA ASN A 34 -25.19 36.19 -14.71
C ASN A 34 -24.79 36.35 -16.19
N ALA A 35 -25.71 36.85 -17.03
CA ALA A 35 -25.51 36.99 -18.47
C ALA A 35 -24.80 38.29 -18.91
N SER A 36 -24.74 39.33 -18.07
CA SER A 36 -24.25 40.67 -18.47
C SER A 36 -23.11 41.17 -17.58
N TYR A 37 -21.93 41.34 -18.16
CA TYR A 37 -20.79 41.96 -17.50
C TYR A 37 -21.06 43.42 -17.09
N GLU A 38 -21.64 44.21 -18.01
CA GLU A 38 -21.95 45.62 -17.79
C GLU A 38 -22.91 45.82 -16.63
N LEU A 39 -23.86 44.88 -16.45
CA LEU A 39 -24.80 44.96 -15.34
C LEU A 39 -24.10 44.73 -14.00
N ARG A 40 -23.21 43.72 -13.91
CA ARG A 40 -22.43 43.48 -12.69
C ARG A 40 -21.60 44.70 -12.29
N GLU A 41 -20.92 45.33 -13.25
CA GLU A 41 -20.14 46.54 -13.00
C GLU A 41 -21.01 47.69 -12.44
N GLN A 42 -22.19 47.89 -13.01
CA GLN A 42 -23.12 48.93 -12.55
C GLN A 42 -23.75 48.63 -11.19
N PHE A 43 -23.97 47.36 -10.85
CA PHE A 43 -24.53 46.95 -9.55
C PHE A 43 -23.56 47.15 -8.38
N GLU A 44 -22.25 47.19 -8.65
CA GLU A 44 -21.28 47.43 -7.60
C GLU A 44 -21.14 48.93 -7.25
N THR A 45 -21.48 49.83 -8.18
CA THR A 45 -21.51 51.29 -7.92
C THR A 45 -22.43 51.67 -6.73
N PRO A 46 -23.66 51.13 -6.60
CA PRO A 46 -24.51 51.32 -5.42
C PRO A 46 -24.16 50.37 -4.24
N GLY A 47 -23.07 49.61 -4.32
CA GLY A 47 -22.57 48.74 -3.25
C GLY A 47 -23.35 47.45 -3.04
N CYS A 48 -23.78 46.78 -4.12
CA CYS A 48 -24.58 45.55 -4.05
C CYS A 48 -23.92 44.47 -3.16
N ILE A 49 -22.63 44.18 -3.34
CA ILE A 49 -21.94 43.16 -2.54
C ILE A 49 -21.98 43.52 -1.04
N THR A 50 -21.64 44.77 -0.69
CA THR A 50 -21.67 45.25 0.71
C THR A 50 -23.06 45.12 1.33
N LYS A 51 -24.10 45.54 0.62
CA LYS A 51 -25.49 45.44 1.10
C LYS A 51 -25.92 43.98 1.32
N ILE A 52 -25.51 43.05 0.44
CA ILE A 52 -25.76 41.61 0.62
C ILE A 52 -25.01 41.07 1.85
N VAL A 53 -23.75 41.48 2.04
CA VAL A 53 -22.93 41.06 3.20
C VAL A 53 -23.58 41.50 4.51
N GLU A 54 -24.07 42.73 4.57
CA GLU A 54 -24.72 43.32 5.76
C GLU A 54 -26.12 42.77 6.03
N THR A 55 -26.79 42.18 5.03
CA THR A 55 -28.13 41.61 5.19
C THR A 55 -28.08 40.27 5.91
N TYR A 56 -28.96 40.07 6.90
CA TYR A 56 -29.14 38.79 7.59
C TYR A 56 -30.60 38.61 8.05
N PRO A 57 -31.24 37.43 7.85
CA PRO A 57 -30.74 36.23 7.17
C PRO A 57 -30.59 36.42 5.65
N ARG A 58 -29.69 35.65 5.02
CA ARG A 58 -29.43 35.75 3.57
C ARG A 58 -30.18 34.64 2.82
N PRO A 59 -31.19 34.99 1.99
CA PRO A 59 -31.86 34.03 1.14
C PRO A 59 -30.98 33.55 -0.03
N GLU A 60 -31.32 32.41 -0.61
CA GLU A 60 -30.55 31.72 -1.65
C GLU A 60 -30.25 32.61 -2.88
N TYR A 61 -31.19 33.46 -3.29
CA TYR A 61 -31.01 34.35 -4.44
C TYR A 61 -29.91 35.42 -4.21
N MET A 62 -29.70 35.85 -2.96
CA MET A 62 -28.59 36.75 -2.61
C MET A 62 -27.24 36.06 -2.74
N LEU A 63 -27.18 34.76 -2.39
CA LEU A 63 -25.98 33.97 -2.59
C LEU A 63 -25.71 33.77 -4.09
N LYS A 64 -26.73 33.44 -4.90
CA LYS A 64 -26.59 33.34 -6.36
C LYS A 64 -26.12 34.65 -6.99
N MET A 65 -26.57 35.79 -6.48
CA MET A 65 -26.09 37.10 -6.93
C MET A 65 -24.59 37.27 -6.65
N LEU A 66 -24.10 36.94 -5.44
CA LEU A 66 -22.65 36.98 -5.13
C LEU A 66 -21.84 36.09 -6.09
N LEU A 67 -22.37 34.93 -6.48
CA LEU A 67 -21.69 34.02 -7.40
C LEU A 67 -21.51 34.64 -8.80
N CYS A 68 -22.44 35.49 -9.25
CA CYS A 68 -22.33 36.19 -10.54
C CYS A 68 -21.09 37.11 -10.58
N PHE A 69 -20.76 37.77 -9.47
CA PHE A 69 -19.61 38.68 -9.37
C PHE A 69 -18.24 37.99 -9.46
N ALA A 70 -18.16 36.67 -9.30
CA ALA A 70 -16.87 35.99 -9.40
C ALA A 70 -16.36 35.79 -10.84
N GLN A 71 -17.21 36.02 -11.85
CA GLN A 71 -16.89 35.76 -13.25
C GLN A 71 -15.81 36.72 -13.79
N ASP A 72 -15.83 37.98 -13.37
CA ASP A 72 -14.89 39.00 -13.82
C ASP A 72 -13.85 39.38 -12.75
N ALA A 73 -12.76 40.00 -13.18
CA ALA A 73 -11.60 40.25 -12.32
C ALA A 73 -11.89 41.24 -11.19
N TRP A 74 -12.73 42.24 -11.47
CA TRP A 74 -13.04 43.29 -10.50
C TRP A 74 -14.05 42.80 -9.46
N GLY A 75 -15.10 42.09 -9.88
CA GLY A 75 -16.03 41.45 -8.96
C GLY A 75 -15.35 40.44 -8.03
N ARG A 76 -14.35 39.67 -8.49
CA ARG A 76 -13.53 38.81 -7.60
C ARG A 76 -12.77 39.61 -6.53
N ALA A 77 -12.20 40.76 -6.90
CA ALA A 77 -11.51 41.62 -5.96
C ALA A 77 -12.48 42.23 -4.93
N ALA A 78 -13.68 42.63 -5.37
CA ALA A 78 -14.74 43.15 -4.52
C ALA A 78 -15.28 42.09 -3.55
N LEU A 79 -15.55 40.86 -4.03
CA LEU A 79 -15.97 39.73 -3.19
C LEU A 79 -14.98 39.46 -2.05
N ARG A 80 -13.68 39.56 -2.32
CA ARG A 80 -12.63 39.46 -1.29
C ARG A 80 -12.61 40.69 -0.38
N GLY A 81 -12.65 41.89 -0.94
CA GLY A 81 -12.52 43.16 -0.21
C GLY A 81 -13.66 43.41 0.77
N HIS A 82 -14.87 42.97 0.44
CA HIS A 82 -16.08 43.19 1.22
C HIS A 82 -16.48 41.99 2.11
N GLY A 83 -15.65 40.94 2.20
CA GLY A 83 -15.93 39.76 3.04
C GLY A 83 -17.01 38.80 2.50
N ALA A 84 -17.51 39.02 1.29
CA ALA A 84 -18.47 38.12 0.65
C ALA A 84 -17.88 36.74 0.33
N LEU A 85 -16.56 36.67 0.09
CA LEU A 85 -15.88 35.39 -0.12
C LEU A 85 -15.93 34.48 1.12
N ASP A 86 -15.87 35.05 2.33
CA ASP A 86 -16.02 34.28 3.58
C ASP A 86 -17.44 33.70 3.70
N ILE A 87 -18.47 34.47 3.32
CA ILE A 87 -19.86 34.00 3.30
C ILE A 87 -20.00 32.81 2.34
N LEU A 88 -19.41 32.88 1.14
CA LEU A 88 -19.46 31.77 0.19
C LEU A 88 -18.76 30.51 0.72
N VAL A 89 -17.66 30.66 1.45
CA VAL A 89 -16.95 29.54 2.09
C VAL A 89 -17.75 28.98 3.26
N ASP A 90 -18.42 29.83 4.04
CA ASP A 90 -19.29 29.42 5.15
C ASP A 90 -20.52 28.64 4.68
N GLU A 91 -21.10 29.07 3.56
CA GLU A 91 -22.24 28.39 2.92
C GLU A 91 -21.83 27.05 2.32
N LEU A 92 -20.58 26.90 1.87
CA LEU A 92 -20.08 25.60 1.37
C LEU A 92 -20.17 24.48 2.41
N GLU A 93 -20.08 24.80 3.70
CA GLU A 93 -20.19 23.83 4.81
C GLU A 93 -21.64 23.43 5.11
N LYS A 94 -22.62 24.32 4.89
CA LYS A 94 -24.00 24.17 5.36
C LYS A 94 -25.01 23.85 4.25
N ALA A 95 -24.69 24.22 3.03
CA ALA A 95 -25.61 24.16 1.91
C ALA A 95 -25.86 22.73 1.41
N ASP A 96 -26.89 22.57 0.59
CA ASP A 96 -27.14 21.32 -0.10
C ASP A 96 -26.11 21.07 -1.22
N LEU A 97 -26.10 19.84 -1.75
CA LEU A 97 -25.10 19.45 -2.76
C LEU A 97 -25.14 20.33 -4.02
N VAL A 98 -26.32 20.77 -4.45
CA VAL A 98 -26.48 21.55 -5.68
C VAL A 98 -25.85 22.93 -5.51
N GLN A 99 -26.12 23.57 -4.37
CA GLN A 99 -25.54 24.86 -4.04
C GLN A 99 -24.04 24.75 -3.76
N GLN A 100 -23.57 23.69 -3.09
CA GLN A 100 -22.14 23.42 -2.92
C GLN A 100 -21.40 23.30 -4.26
N GLU A 101 -21.96 22.56 -5.22
CA GLU A 101 -21.39 22.43 -6.57
C GLU A 101 -21.32 23.77 -7.31
N LEU A 102 -22.37 24.60 -7.18
CA LEU A 102 -22.41 25.93 -7.77
C LEU A 102 -21.35 26.87 -7.16
N ILE A 103 -21.21 26.86 -5.83
CA ILE A 103 -20.18 27.63 -5.12
C ILE A 103 -18.79 27.20 -5.58
N VAL A 104 -18.48 25.89 -5.59
CA VAL A 104 -17.16 25.41 -6.00
C VAL A 104 -16.85 25.72 -7.46
N ASN A 105 -17.81 25.54 -8.37
CA ASN A 105 -17.62 25.92 -9.78
C ASN A 105 -17.31 27.40 -9.94
N THR A 106 -17.95 28.24 -9.13
CA THR A 106 -17.70 29.68 -9.09
C THR A 106 -16.31 30.01 -8.53
N LEU A 107 -15.90 29.34 -7.44
CA LEU A 107 -14.58 29.49 -6.85
C LEU A 107 -13.44 29.13 -7.83
N ARG A 108 -13.69 28.29 -8.84
CA ARG A 108 -12.70 28.03 -9.91
C ARG A 108 -12.31 29.28 -10.68
N HIS A 109 -13.16 30.31 -10.77
CA HIS A 109 -12.81 31.57 -11.44
C HIS A 109 -11.70 32.34 -10.69
N PHE A 110 -11.54 32.11 -9.38
CA PHE A 110 -10.45 32.70 -8.60
C PHE A 110 -9.08 32.18 -9.00
N VAL A 111 -8.97 31.13 -9.81
CA VAL A 111 -7.69 30.69 -10.39
C VAL A 111 -6.99 31.80 -11.18
N HIS A 112 -7.75 32.75 -11.72
CA HIS A 112 -7.23 33.92 -12.42
C HIS A 112 -6.95 35.12 -11.49
N ASP A 113 -7.07 34.95 -10.16
CA ASP A 113 -6.85 35.94 -9.12
C ASP A 113 -5.95 35.34 -8.01
N GLY A 114 -4.65 35.53 -8.14
CA GLY A 114 -3.66 35.00 -7.21
C GLY A 114 -3.89 35.43 -5.75
N SER A 115 -4.31 36.69 -5.54
CA SER A 115 -4.63 37.21 -4.22
C SER A 115 -5.86 36.53 -3.61
N GLY A 116 -6.85 36.18 -4.44
CA GLY A 116 -8.06 35.50 -4.02
C GLY A 116 -7.80 34.03 -3.67
N LEU A 117 -7.00 33.35 -4.48
CA LEU A 117 -6.50 32.01 -4.13
C LEU A 117 -5.70 32.00 -2.82
N SER A 118 -4.78 32.94 -2.64
CA SER A 118 -4.04 33.05 -1.38
C SER A 118 -4.95 33.34 -0.18
N TYR A 119 -6.01 34.13 -0.38
CA TYR A 119 -7.03 34.37 0.66
C TYR A 119 -7.74 33.07 1.09
N LEU A 120 -8.17 32.24 0.13
CA LEU A 120 -8.80 30.94 0.42
C LEU A 120 -7.88 30.01 1.23
N THR A 121 -6.56 30.09 1.02
CA THR A 121 -5.62 29.32 1.85
C THR A 121 -5.39 29.92 3.22
N PHE A 122 -5.51 31.25 3.37
CA PHE A 122 -5.22 31.97 4.61
C PHE A 122 -6.22 31.62 5.71
N SER A 123 -7.52 31.59 5.39
CA SER A 123 -8.55 31.27 6.37
C SER A 123 -8.52 29.80 6.82
N THR A 124 -7.86 28.91 6.06
CA THR A 124 -7.83 27.44 6.23
C THR A 124 -9.20 26.74 6.22
N LYS A 125 -10.30 27.48 6.36
CA LYS A 125 -11.67 26.97 6.40
C LYS A 125 -12.03 26.23 5.13
N PHE A 126 -11.75 26.82 3.95
CA PHE A 126 -11.93 26.14 2.67
C PHE A 126 -11.13 24.82 2.59
N LEU A 127 -9.87 24.81 3.07
CA LEU A 127 -9.04 23.60 3.06
C LEU A 127 -9.62 22.49 3.93
N ASN A 128 -10.17 22.85 5.10
CA ASN A 128 -10.81 21.90 6.00
C ASN A 128 -12.08 21.32 5.37
N ILE A 129 -12.95 22.17 4.83
CA ILE A 129 -14.19 21.76 4.14
C ILE A 129 -13.87 20.83 2.97
N ALA A 130 -12.91 21.20 2.12
CA ALA A 130 -12.51 20.37 0.98
C ALA A 130 -11.98 18.99 1.42
N VAL A 131 -11.20 18.93 2.51
CA VAL A 131 -10.76 17.64 3.06
C VAL A 131 -11.96 16.81 3.54
N ASP A 132 -12.89 17.41 4.26
CA ASP A 132 -14.04 16.72 4.82
C ASP A 132 -14.96 16.19 3.70
N HIS A 133 -15.17 16.98 2.63
CA HIS A 133 -15.89 16.56 1.43
C HIS A 133 -15.19 15.42 0.67
N ILE A 134 -13.87 15.47 0.49
CA ILE A 134 -13.10 14.38 -0.14
C ILE A 134 -13.22 13.09 0.69
N ASN A 135 -13.08 13.18 2.01
CA ASN A 135 -13.19 12.01 2.90
C ASN A 135 -14.61 11.42 2.91
N LEU A 136 -15.63 12.28 2.90
CA LEU A 136 -17.04 11.86 2.78
C LEU A 136 -17.29 11.16 1.44
N PHE A 137 -16.71 11.65 0.34
CA PHE A 137 -16.78 10.98 -0.96
C PHE A 137 -16.09 9.61 -0.93
N LEU A 138 -14.90 9.50 -0.34
CA LEU A 138 -14.17 8.24 -0.27
C LEU A 138 -14.88 7.19 0.60
N SER A 139 -15.56 7.58 1.68
CA SER A 139 -16.28 6.62 2.54
C SER A 139 -17.38 5.86 1.80
N GLY A 140 -18.04 6.50 0.82
CA GLY A 140 -19.12 5.90 0.03
C GLY A 140 -18.71 5.33 -1.33
N ASN A 141 -17.52 5.67 -1.86
CA ASN A 141 -17.18 5.44 -3.27
C ASN A 141 -15.83 4.72 -3.49
N LYS A 142 -15.35 3.91 -2.55
CA LYS A 142 -14.04 3.22 -2.70
C LYS A 142 -14.02 2.29 -3.92
N ARG A 143 -12.90 2.30 -4.65
CA ARG A 143 -12.67 1.37 -5.76
C ARG A 143 -12.52 -0.07 -5.27
N THR A 144 -13.12 -1.00 -6.01
CA THR A 144 -12.94 -2.44 -5.83
C THR A 144 -11.93 -2.98 -6.83
N CYS A 145 -11.08 -3.93 -6.41
CA CYS A 145 -10.11 -4.51 -7.34
C CYS A 145 -10.79 -5.54 -8.25
N SER A 146 -10.75 -5.33 -9.57
CA SER A 146 -11.31 -6.27 -10.54
C SER A 146 -10.24 -7.23 -11.11
N ILE A 147 -10.61 -8.48 -11.30
CA ILE A 147 -9.78 -9.49 -11.98
C ILE A 147 -9.79 -9.19 -13.47
N MET A 148 -8.63 -8.89 -14.07
CA MET A 148 -8.52 -9.01 -15.53
C MET A 148 -8.60 -10.50 -15.89
N GLN A 149 -9.65 -10.89 -16.61
CA GLN A 149 -9.77 -12.25 -17.17
C GLN A 149 -8.56 -12.58 -18.05
N ASP A 150 -8.28 -13.88 -18.11
CA ASP A 150 -7.01 -14.52 -18.46
C ASP A 150 -6.11 -13.86 -19.53
N ARG A 151 -4.82 -13.88 -19.17
CA ARG A 151 -3.63 -13.43 -19.91
C ARG A 151 -3.33 -14.20 -21.20
N SER A 152 -4.24 -15.05 -21.69
CA SER A 152 -4.04 -15.90 -22.88
C SER A 152 -4.70 -15.38 -24.16
N SER A 153 -5.46 -14.27 -24.12
CA SER A 153 -6.20 -13.76 -25.29
C SER A 153 -5.93 -12.30 -25.72
N VAL A 154 -5.08 -11.53 -25.02
CA VAL A 154 -4.86 -10.11 -25.34
C VAL A 154 -3.68 -9.91 -26.30
N GLY A 155 -3.88 -10.28 -27.56
CA GLY A 155 -2.90 -10.09 -28.63
C GLY A 155 -2.87 -8.70 -29.28
N LYS A 156 -3.64 -7.70 -28.81
CA LYS A 156 -3.79 -6.42 -29.53
C LYS A 156 -3.92 -5.21 -28.58
N CYS A 157 -2.80 -4.59 -28.17
CA CYS A 157 -2.84 -3.20 -27.68
C CYS A 157 -3.24 -2.29 -28.84
N ALA A 158 -4.32 -1.53 -28.68
CA ALA A 158 -4.96 -0.74 -29.75
C ALA A 158 -4.12 0.46 -30.26
N VAL A 159 -3.08 0.84 -29.52
CA VAL A 159 -2.10 1.88 -29.91
C VAL A 159 -1.33 1.51 -31.20
N HIS A 160 -1.37 0.23 -31.60
CA HIS A 160 -0.76 -0.25 -32.84
C HIS A 160 -1.52 0.05 -34.14
N LYS A 161 -2.61 0.82 -34.12
CA LYS A 161 -3.24 1.28 -35.38
C LYS A 161 -2.39 2.32 -36.14
N TYR A 162 -1.37 2.92 -35.51
CA TYR A 162 -0.48 3.90 -36.13
C TYR A 162 1.01 3.54 -35.94
N GLY A 163 1.47 2.50 -36.64
CA GLY A 163 2.85 2.39 -37.15
C GLY A 163 4.04 2.35 -36.18
N ARG A 164 3.88 2.30 -34.85
CA ARG A 164 5.02 2.09 -33.91
C ARG A 164 5.24 0.62 -33.58
N ARG A 165 6.52 0.22 -33.45
CA ARG A 165 6.96 -1.14 -33.11
C ARG A 165 6.50 -1.51 -31.68
N LYS A 166 6.12 -2.78 -31.46
CA LYS A 166 5.65 -3.32 -30.18
C LYS A 166 6.61 -3.10 -28.99
N GLU A 167 7.90 -2.93 -29.26
CA GLU A 167 8.98 -2.82 -28.28
C GLU A 167 9.06 -1.44 -27.60
N ASP A 168 8.44 -0.42 -28.18
CA ASP A 168 8.50 0.97 -27.72
C ASP A 168 7.26 1.43 -26.94
N CYS A 169 6.23 0.58 -26.84
CA CYS A 169 4.97 0.93 -26.19
C CYS A 169 4.93 0.46 -24.73
N LEU A 170 4.82 1.37 -23.75
CA LEU A 170 4.80 1.02 -22.32
C LEU A 170 3.65 0.06 -21.95
N CYS A 171 2.47 0.13 -22.61
CA CYS A 171 1.39 -0.86 -22.42
C CYS A 171 1.91 -2.28 -22.69
N CYS A 172 2.65 -2.48 -23.79
CA CYS A 172 3.14 -3.78 -24.23
C CYS A 172 4.46 -4.17 -23.55
N ARG A 173 5.29 -3.18 -23.18
CA ARG A 173 6.49 -3.39 -22.38
C ARG A 173 6.14 -3.86 -20.97
N MET A 174 5.15 -3.24 -20.31
CA MET A 174 4.64 -3.71 -19.02
C MET A 174 3.90 -5.06 -19.11
N LEU A 175 3.38 -5.43 -20.29
CA LEU A 175 2.75 -6.74 -20.54
C LEU A 175 3.75 -7.86 -20.87
N LEU A 176 4.94 -7.53 -21.39
CA LEU A 176 6.00 -8.50 -21.76
C LEU A 176 7.10 -8.64 -20.71
N LEU A 177 7.19 -7.70 -19.76
CA LEU A 177 8.04 -7.84 -18.60
C LEU A 177 7.36 -8.80 -17.61
N PRO A 178 8.04 -9.84 -17.10
CA PRO A 178 7.63 -10.40 -15.82
C PRO A 178 7.55 -9.21 -14.84
N SER A 179 6.63 -9.25 -13.88
CA SER A 179 6.40 -8.21 -12.85
C SER A 179 7.63 -7.84 -11.99
N ASN A 180 8.81 -8.30 -12.41
CA ASN A 180 10.15 -8.01 -11.95
C ASN A 180 10.91 -7.36 -13.13
N LEU A 181 10.90 -6.03 -13.23
CA LEU A 181 12.06 -5.36 -13.81
C LEU A 181 12.50 -4.24 -12.87
N ASP A 182 13.54 -4.58 -12.12
CA ASP A 182 14.61 -3.69 -11.76
C ASP A 182 14.91 -2.66 -12.87
N VAL A 183 14.62 -1.40 -12.59
CA VAL A 183 15.42 -0.29 -13.14
C VAL A 183 16.81 -0.25 -12.45
N PHE A 184 17.03 -1.08 -11.43
CA PHE A 184 18.24 -1.07 -10.59
C PHE A 184 19.38 -2.02 -11.01
N SER A 185 19.19 -2.93 -11.99
CA SER A 185 20.24 -3.91 -12.38
C SER A 185 20.77 -3.76 -13.82
N ARG A 186 20.27 -2.83 -14.64
CA ARG A 186 20.80 -2.59 -16.01
C ARG A 186 21.87 -1.50 -16.14
N PHE A 187 22.32 -0.90 -15.05
CA PHE A 187 23.35 0.16 -15.09
C PHE A 187 24.74 -0.26 -14.61
N ALA A 188 24.97 -1.53 -14.26
CA ALA A 188 26.27 -1.95 -13.70
C ALA A 188 27.09 -2.93 -14.56
N GLU A 189 26.53 -3.54 -15.61
CA GLU A 189 27.28 -4.46 -16.48
C GLU A 189 26.94 -4.19 -17.95
N SER A 190 27.67 -3.27 -18.55
CA SER A 190 28.05 -3.36 -19.96
C SER A 190 29.45 -2.78 -20.06
N ASP A 191 30.38 -3.66 -20.38
CA ASP A 191 31.77 -3.35 -20.66
C ASP A 191 31.92 -2.13 -21.58
N ALA A 192 33.02 -1.43 -21.33
CA ALA A 192 33.53 -0.31 -22.09
C ALA A 192 33.41 -0.52 -23.61
N SER A 193 32.59 0.29 -24.29
CA SER A 193 32.80 0.75 -25.68
C SER A 193 31.58 1.44 -26.30
N VAL A 194 30.91 2.37 -25.62
CA VAL A 194 30.09 3.38 -26.33
C VAL A 194 30.25 4.73 -25.66
N SER A 195 31.16 5.54 -26.22
CA SER A 195 31.30 6.96 -25.90
C SER A 195 29.99 7.69 -26.16
N ARG A 196 29.26 8.04 -25.09
CA ARG A 196 28.29 9.14 -25.10
C ARG A 196 28.76 10.19 -24.13
N LYS A 197 29.16 11.32 -24.71
CA LYS A 197 29.61 12.54 -24.05
C LYS A 197 28.76 12.84 -22.82
N LEU A 198 29.44 13.00 -21.69
CA LEU A 198 28.99 13.74 -20.52
C LEU A 198 28.42 15.09 -21.01
N VAL A 199 27.13 15.33 -20.83
CA VAL A 199 26.56 16.68 -20.91
C VAL A 199 26.17 17.04 -19.48
N GLU A 200 27.05 17.79 -18.83
CA GLU A 200 26.73 18.49 -17.59
C GLU A 200 25.62 19.50 -17.88
N PHE A 201 24.44 19.27 -17.33
CA PHE A 201 23.38 20.28 -17.31
C PHE A 201 23.40 21.01 -15.97
N ALA A 202 24.20 22.07 -15.91
CA ALA A 202 24.05 23.13 -14.93
C ALA A 202 23.16 24.22 -15.55
N TRP A 203 21.85 24.17 -15.28
CA TRP A 203 20.97 25.31 -15.57
C TRP A 203 20.05 25.58 -14.37
N SER A 204 20.23 26.76 -13.77
CA SER A 204 19.32 27.37 -12.80
C SER A 204 17.99 27.72 -13.48
N PRO A 205 16.83 27.53 -12.82
CA PRO A 205 15.52 27.71 -13.44
C PRO A 205 15.04 29.19 -13.51
N SER A 206 15.96 30.16 -13.53
CA SER A 206 15.64 31.59 -13.40
C SER A 206 15.86 32.44 -14.66
N GLN A 207 15.97 31.86 -15.86
CA GLN A 207 16.02 32.64 -17.10
C GLN A 207 14.98 32.13 -18.11
N SER A 208 14.06 33.02 -18.47
CA SER A 208 13.12 32.87 -19.57
C SER A 208 13.87 32.72 -20.90
N PRO A 209 13.41 31.90 -21.87
CA PRO A 209 13.97 31.93 -23.20
C PRO A 209 13.63 33.28 -23.88
N PRO A 210 14.50 33.82 -24.74
CA PRO A 210 14.25 35.06 -25.44
C PRO A 210 13.09 34.91 -26.45
N PRO A 211 12.27 35.94 -26.68
CA PRO A 211 11.14 35.87 -27.59
C PRO A 211 11.62 35.96 -29.05
N GLY A 212 11.22 35.00 -29.88
CA GLY A 212 11.30 35.17 -31.34
C GLY A 212 11.88 34.03 -32.18
N THR A 213 11.52 32.76 -31.94
CA THR A 213 11.65 31.72 -32.97
C THR A 213 10.47 30.75 -32.92
N CYS A 214 9.42 31.03 -33.70
CA CYS A 214 8.46 30.01 -34.10
C CYS A 214 9.01 29.24 -35.31
N SER A 215 9.10 27.92 -35.20
CA SER A 215 9.03 27.02 -36.35
C SER A 215 8.35 25.70 -35.96
N PRO A 216 7.57 25.09 -36.87
CA PRO A 216 6.66 24.00 -36.56
C PRO A 216 7.39 22.66 -36.75
N HIS A 217 8.12 22.23 -35.74
CA HIS A 217 8.46 20.81 -35.62
C HIS A 217 8.07 20.34 -34.23
N ILE A 218 7.28 19.26 -34.23
CA ILE A 218 6.78 18.53 -33.07
C ILE A 218 8.00 18.09 -32.24
N CYS A 219 8.42 18.94 -31.32
CA CYS A 219 9.33 18.60 -30.24
C CYS A 219 8.46 18.07 -29.10
N SER A 220 8.09 16.79 -29.18
CA SER A 220 7.63 16.06 -27.99
C SER A 220 8.85 15.89 -27.07
N SER A 221 9.00 16.81 -26.12
CA SER A 221 9.86 16.60 -24.96
C SER A 221 9.52 15.25 -24.32
N PRO A 222 10.51 14.47 -23.84
CA PRO A 222 10.19 13.25 -23.12
C PRO A 222 9.36 13.60 -21.89
N THR A 223 8.10 13.15 -21.86
CA THR A 223 7.22 13.26 -20.71
C THR A 223 7.91 12.61 -19.51
N SER A 224 7.86 13.23 -18.34
CA SER A 224 8.50 12.62 -17.17
C SER A 224 7.76 11.33 -16.78
N LEU A 225 8.48 10.33 -16.25
CA LEU A 225 7.90 9.05 -15.80
C LEU A 225 6.65 9.23 -14.90
N MET A 226 6.65 10.26 -14.04
CA MET A 226 5.49 10.59 -13.21
C MET A 226 4.29 11.10 -13.99
N ASP A 227 4.50 11.85 -15.07
CA ASP A 227 3.40 12.28 -15.95
C ASP A 227 2.79 11.06 -16.66
N GLU A 228 3.62 10.11 -17.08
CA GLU A 228 3.15 8.85 -17.67
C GLU A 228 2.28 8.05 -16.68
N TYR A 229 2.69 7.93 -15.41
CA TYR A 229 1.87 7.27 -14.38
C TYR A 229 0.55 8.00 -14.13
N ILE A 230 0.57 9.34 -14.12
CA ILE A 230 -0.63 10.15 -13.93
C ILE A 230 -1.62 9.93 -15.09
N GLU A 231 -1.13 9.97 -16.32
CA GLU A 231 -1.95 9.70 -17.52
C GLU A 231 -2.53 8.27 -17.50
N CYS A 232 -1.73 7.28 -17.09
CA CYS A 232 -2.18 5.90 -16.94
C CYS A 232 -3.25 5.72 -15.86
N MET A 233 -3.22 6.53 -14.80
CA MET A 233 -4.27 6.54 -13.78
C MET A 233 -5.57 7.20 -14.25
N GLU A 234 -5.49 8.28 -15.05
CA GLU A 234 -6.67 8.96 -15.62
C GLU A 234 -7.39 8.12 -16.68
N HIS A 235 -6.63 7.33 -17.44
CA HIS A 235 -7.13 6.50 -18.53
C HIS A 235 -6.72 5.03 -18.34
N PRO A 236 -7.30 4.31 -17.35
CA PRO A 236 -6.99 2.90 -17.17
C PRO A 236 -7.32 2.14 -18.46
N ALA A 237 -6.41 1.25 -18.88
CA ALA A 237 -6.41 0.58 -20.19
C ALA A 237 -7.60 -0.38 -20.45
N SER A 238 -8.70 -0.28 -19.70
CA SER A 238 -9.90 -1.11 -19.78
C SER A 238 -10.97 -0.59 -20.74
N LEU A 239 -10.76 0.50 -21.48
CA LEU A 239 -11.77 1.10 -22.38
C LEU A 239 -11.52 0.90 -23.89
N ILE A 240 -10.63 0.00 -24.31
CA ILE A 240 -10.37 -0.24 -25.74
C ILE A 240 -10.67 -1.68 -26.14
N TYR A 241 -11.92 -2.11 -25.98
CA TYR A 241 -12.51 -3.19 -26.77
C TYR A 241 -13.52 -2.57 -27.77
N GLY A 242 -13.59 -3.15 -28.98
CA GLY A 242 -14.21 -2.56 -30.17
C GLY A 242 -15.71 -2.19 -30.09
N PRO A 243 -16.27 -1.62 -31.18
CA PRO A 243 -17.50 -0.80 -31.17
C PRO A 243 -18.80 -1.50 -30.75
N ASN A 244 -18.78 -2.80 -30.46
CA ASN A 244 -19.99 -3.62 -30.36
C ASN A 244 -20.26 -4.20 -28.97
N TYR A 245 -19.53 -3.77 -27.94
CA TYR A 245 -19.93 -3.98 -26.55
C TYR A 245 -19.93 -2.64 -25.84
N VAL A 246 -20.94 -1.82 -26.16
CA VAL A 246 -21.43 -0.81 -25.23
C VAL A 246 -22.11 -1.57 -24.09
N ALA A 247 -21.31 -2.21 -23.23
CA ALA A 247 -21.70 -2.38 -21.85
C ALA A 247 -21.89 -0.95 -21.36
N ARG A 248 -23.16 -0.53 -21.28
CA ARG A 248 -23.63 0.64 -20.55
C ARG A 248 -23.12 0.52 -19.11
N SER A 249 -21.86 0.87 -18.89
CA SER A 249 -21.42 1.47 -17.65
C SER A 249 -21.17 2.94 -17.94
N ILE A 250 -22.24 3.62 -18.37
CA ILE A 250 -22.42 4.99 -17.93
C ILE A 250 -22.64 4.82 -16.43
N HIS A 251 -21.56 4.82 -15.65
CA HIS A 251 -21.68 5.01 -14.23
C HIS A 251 -22.48 6.30 -14.09
N ALA A 252 -23.71 6.20 -13.58
CA ALA A 252 -24.43 7.38 -13.12
C ALA A 252 -23.44 8.20 -12.30
N PRO A 253 -23.33 9.53 -12.50
CA PRO A 253 -22.37 10.34 -11.77
C PRO A 253 -22.53 10.04 -10.28
N LEU A 254 -21.51 9.44 -9.68
CA LEU A 254 -21.54 9.10 -8.27
C LEU A 254 -21.81 10.39 -7.48
N LYS A 255 -22.65 10.31 -6.46
CA LYS A 255 -23.05 11.48 -5.67
C LYS A 255 -21.80 12.23 -5.19
N ASN A 256 -21.77 13.56 -5.32
CA ASN A 256 -20.67 14.46 -4.95
C ASN A 256 -19.41 14.44 -5.84
N THR A 257 -19.41 13.74 -6.98
CA THR A 257 -18.21 13.67 -7.84
C THR A 257 -17.79 15.05 -8.38
N GLN A 258 -18.75 15.86 -8.86
CA GLN A 258 -18.42 17.15 -9.48
C GLN A 258 -17.86 18.16 -8.46
N LEU A 259 -18.43 18.15 -7.25
CA LEU A 259 -17.95 18.90 -6.10
C LEU A 259 -16.48 18.61 -5.81
N VAL A 260 -16.15 17.34 -5.55
CA VAL A 260 -14.78 16.90 -5.21
C VAL A 260 -13.79 17.18 -6.34
N VAL A 261 -14.18 16.94 -7.60
CA VAL A 261 -13.34 17.27 -8.77
C VAL A 261 -13.01 18.77 -8.79
N GLY A 262 -13.98 19.62 -8.43
CA GLY A 262 -13.78 21.07 -8.36
C GLY A 262 -12.86 21.52 -7.24
N GLU A 263 -13.00 20.94 -6.06
CA GLU A 263 -12.11 21.23 -4.92
C GLU A 263 -10.68 20.77 -5.21
N LEU A 264 -10.49 19.58 -5.77
CA LEU A 264 -9.18 19.09 -6.22
C LEU A 264 -8.56 19.98 -7.29
N TYR A 265 -9.38 20.55 -8.19
CA TYR A 265 -8.93 21.52 -9.17
C TYR A 265 -8.38 22.79 -8.49
N ILE A 266 -9.13 23.35 -7.53
CA ILE A 266 -8.71 24.54 -6.77
C ILE A 266 -7.44 24.23 -5.98
N LEU A 267 -7.38 23.11 -5.25
CA LEU A 267 -6.19 22.67 -4.51
C LEU A 267 -4.95 22.55 -5.42
N ALA A 268 -5.13 22.03 -6.64
CA ALA A 268 -4.04 21.96 -7.61
C ALA A 268 -3.54 23.34 -8.04
N TRP A 269 -4.42 24.33 -8.17
CA TRP A 269 -4.02 25.71 -8.46
C TRP A 269 -3.37 26.40 -7.26
N LEU A 270 -3.85 26.15 -6.05
CA LEU A 270 -3.22 26.64 -4.83
C LEU A 270 -1.76 26.17 -4.72
N SER A 271 -1.47 24.95 -5.17
CA SER A 271 -0.12 24.38 -5.21
C SER A 271 0.81 24.97 -6.28
N HIS A 272 0.38 25.96 -7.07
CA HIS A 272 1.32 26.69 -7.95
C HIS A 272 2.06 27.81 -7.21
N SER A 273 1.49 28.35 -6.13
CA SER A 273 2.12 29.44 -5.38
C SER A 273 2.94 28.90 -4.21
N GLU A 274 4.23 29.26 -4.16
CA GLU A 274 5.11 28.90 -3.05
C GLU A 274 4.61 29.47 -1.71
N SER A 275 4.00 30.65 -1.71
CA SER A 275 3.44 31.28 -0.50
C SER A 275 2.33 30.45 0.16
N ASN A 276 1.63 29.63 -0.63
CA ASN A 276 0.54 28.79 -0.16
C ASN A 276 1.05 27.43 0.37
N MET A 277 2.26 27.02 -0.01
CA MET A 277 2.80 25.68 0.32
C MET A 277 2.88 25.43 1.81
N LYS A 278 3.26 26.43 2.61
CA LYS A 278 3.31 26.30 4.07
C LYS A 278 1.97 25.88 4.68
N ARG A 279 0.84 26.22 4.04
CA ARG A 279 -0.52 25.89 4.49
C ARG A 279 -1.07 24.61 3.86
N LEU A 280 -0.62 24.26 2.65
CA LEU A 280 -0.99 23.01 1.98
C LEU A 280 -0.24 21.80 2.54
N ILE A 281 0.99 22.00 3.02
CA ILE A 281 1.84 20.95 3.57
C ILE A 281 1.45 20.70 5.02
N THR A 282 0.32 20.02 5.21
CA THR A 282 -0.17 19.54 6.50
C THR A 282 -0.49 18.05 6.41
N SER A 283 -0.43 17.34 7.54
CA SER A 283 -0.74 15.90 7.59
C SER A 283 -2.16 15.62 7.04
N LYS A 284 -3.16 16.39 7.49
CA LYS A 284 -4.57 16.24 7.08
C LYS A 284 -4.75 16.36 5.56
N ILE A 285 -4.19 17.39 4.92
CA ILE A 285 -4.35 17.60 3.47
C ILE A 285 -3.58 16.54 2.66
N VAL A 286 -2.32 16.29 3.00
CA VAL A 286 -1.49 15.35 2.23
C VAL A 286 -2.01 13.91 2.37
N SER A 287 -2.40 13.50 3.57
CA SER A 287 -3.02 12.20 3.81
C SER A 287 -4.30 12.04 2.98
N THR A 288 -5.19 13.04 3.01
CA THR A 288 -6.44 13.03 2.22
C THR A 288 -6.18 12.89 0.72
N LEU A 289 -5.20 13.63 0.18
CA LEU A 289 -4.83 13.52 -1.24
C LEU A 289 -4.24 12.14 -1.57
N LEU A 290 -3.40 11.57 -0.70
CA LEU A 290 -2.85 10.23 -0.89
C LEU A 290 -3.95 9.14 -0.83
N HIS A 291 -4.89 9.26 0.11
CA HIS A 291 -6.06 8.37 0.18
C HIS A 291 -6.94 8.49 -1.06
N TYR A 292 -7.16 9.72 -1.57
CA TYR A 292 -7.87 9.91 -2.84
C TYR A 292 -7.15 9.21 -3.99
N ILE A 293 -5.83 9.41 -4.12
CA ILE A 293 -5.02 8.75 -5.17
C ILE A 293 -5.09 7.23 -5.03
N SER A 294 -5.06 6.72 -3.80
CA SER A 294 -5.14 5.28 -3.54
C SER A 294 -6.53 4.75 -3.88
N GLU A 295 -7.60 5.30 -3.34
CA GLU A 295 -8.93 4.67 -3.18
C GLU A 295 -9.99 5.15 -4.16
N ALA A 296 -9.82 6.30 -4.81
CA ALA A 296 -10.85 6.85 -5.69
C ALA A 296 -11.15 5.94 -6.90
N PRO A 297 -12.44 5.81 -7.29
CA PRO A 297 -12.88 4.95 -8.39
C PRO A 297 -12.54 5.55 -9.76
N SER A 298 -12.59 6.87 -9.86
CA SER A 298 -12.07 7.63 -11.00
C SER A 298 -10.97 8.55 -10.52
N MET A 299 -9.88 8.62 -11.28
CA MET A 299 -8.72 9.44 -10.96
C MET A 299 -8.75 10.75 -11.73
N VAL A 300 -8.57 11.86 -11.02
CA VAL A 300 -8.35 13.19 -11.59
C VAL A 300 -6.87 13.53 -11.43
N SER A 301 -6.14 13.84 -12.51
CA SER A 301 -4.69 14.16 -12.45
C SER A 301 -4.35 15.32 -11.53
N LYS A 302 -5.32 16.18 -11.20
CA LYS A 302 -5.11 17.31 -10.30
C LYS A 302 -4.60 16.85 -8.93
N ALA A 303 -5.15 15.79 -8.35
CA ALA A 303 -4.67 15.26 -7.06
C ALA A 303 -3.19 14.80 -7.07
N PRO A 304 -2.77 13.86 -7.94
CA PRO A 304 -1.37 13.44 -7.99
C PRO A 304 -0.42 14.55 -8.44
N ARG A 305 -0.86 15.50 -9.29
CA ARG A 305 -0.05 16.68 -9.65
C ARG A 305 0.18 17.60 -8.44
N THR A 306 -0.83 17.82 -7.59
CA THR A 306 -0.71 18.56 -6.33
C THR A 306 0.31 17.91 -5.40
N VAL A 307 0.18 16.60 -5.17
CA VAL A 307 1.09 15.85 -4.30
C VAL A 307 2.52 15.89 -4.84
N ARG A 308 2.71 15.69 -6.15
CA ARG A 308 4.03 15.81 -6.77
C ARG A 308 4.67 17.18 -6.55
N ARG A 309 3.92 18.28 -6.65
CA ARG A 309 4.45 19.63 -6.39
C ARG A 309 4.85 19.84 -4.93
N ILE A 310 4.05 19.32 -4.00
CA ILE A 310 4.37 19.31 -2.57
C ILE A 310 5.72 18.62 -2.33
N PHE A 311 5.94 17.44 -2.93
CA PHE A 311 7.16 16.66 -2.76
C PHE A 311 8.39 17.31 -3.41
N ARG A 312 8.21 18.09 -4.49
CA ARG A 312 9.29 18.84 -5.18
C ARG A 312 9.74 20.10 -4.45
N HIS A 313 8.98 20.58 -3.49
CA HIS A 313 9.23 21.85 -2.86
C HIS A 313 10.45 21.78 -1.92
N ARG A 314 11.63 22.15 -2.45
CA ARG A 314 12.92 22.04 -1.76
C ARG A 314 12.98 22.74 -0.39
N LEU A 315 12.35 23.91 -0.27
CA LEU A 315 12.33 24.66 0.99
C LEU A 315 11.41 24.04 2.06
N ALA A 316 10.64 23.01 1.70
CA ALA A 316 9.77 22.31 2.63
C ALA A 316 10.39 21.03 3.17
N VAL A 317 11.60 20.61 2.74
CA VAL A 317 12.20 19.33 3.13
C VAL A 317 12.16 19.08 4.64
N GLU A 318 12.45 20.11 5.45
CA GLU A 318 12.34 20.03 6.91
C GLU A 318 10.91 19.72 7.38
N ASN A 319 9.91 20.45 6.86
CA ASN A 319 8.50 20.23 7.18
C ASN A 319 8.01 18.87 6.66
N LEU A 320 8.38 18.48 5.44
CA LEU A 320 8.03 17.17 4.85
C LEU A 320 8.62 16.01 5.68
N SER A 321 9.82 16.21 6.24
CA SER A 321 10.49 15.23 7.10
C SER A 321 9.78 15.10 8.45
N ARG A 322 9.41 16.24 9.08
CA ARG A 322 8.62 16.26 10.31
C ARG A 322 7.23 15.67 10.17
N LEU A 323 6.59 15.83 9.01
CA LEU A 323 5.29 15.24 8.70
C LEU A 323 5.36 13.75 8.34
N GLU A 324 6.55 13.15 8.32
CA GLU A 324 6.74 11.73 8.04
C GLU A 324 6.08 11.29 6.73
N LEU A 325 6.06 12.15 5.70
CA LEU A 325 5.29 11.89 4.47
C LEU A 325 5.69 10.61 3.75
N HIS A 326 6.94 10.20 3.91
CA HIS A 326 7.45 8.94 3.41
C HIS A 326 6.70 7.74 4.00
N ILE A 327 6.33 7.79 5.28
CA ILE A 327 5.49 6.78 5.95
C ILE A 327 4.10 6.79 5.32
N LEU A 328 3.47 7.95 5.16
CA LEU A 328 2.15 8.04 4.51
C LEU A 328 2.15 7.44 3.11
N VAL A 329 3.14 7.75 2.27
CA VAL A 329 3.25 7.18 0.91
C VAL A 329 3.42 5.66 0.98
N VAL A 330 4.31 5.18 1.84
CA VAL A 330 4.56 3.73 2.00
C VAL A 330 3.27 3.02 2.42
N HIS A 331 2.57 3.53 3.42
CA HIS A 331 1.42 2.82 3.99
C HIS A 331 0.17 2.93 3.11
N ILE A 332 -0.13 4.11 2.56
CA ILE A 332 -1.34 4.37 1.77
C ILE A 332 -1.22 3.84 0.33
N LEU A 333 -0.05 3.95 -0.31
CA LEU A 333 0.15 3.57 -1.71
C LEU A 333 0.95 2.27 -1.87
N LEU A 334 2.01 2.07 -1.09
CA LEU A 334 2.91 0.93 -1.33
C LEU A 334 2.49 -0.38 -0.69
N THR A 335 1.91 -0.32 0.51
CA THR A 335 1.49 -1.51 1.28
C THR A 335 0.00 -1.83 1.16
N ARG A 336 -0.77 -1.06 0.37
CA ARG A 336 -2.17 -1.37 0.14
C ARG A 336 -2.31 -2.75 -0.52
N LYS A 337 -3.11 -3.62 0.11
CA LYS A 337 -3.46 -4.93 -0.43
C LYS A 337 -4.40 -4.79 -1.63
N CYS A 338 -4.15 -5.59 -2.66
CA CYS A 338 -5.09 -5.76 -3.75
C CYS A 338 -6.13 -6.81 -3.35
N GLU A 339 -7.41 -6.54 -3.59
CA GLU A 339 -8.52 -7.43 -3.22
C GLU A 339 -8.72 -8.58 -4.22
N ILE A 340 -7.88 -8.67 -5.27
CA ILE A 340 -7.88 -9.85 -6.15
C ILE A 340 -7.47 -11.06 -5.31
N GLY A 341 -8.29 -12.11 -5.30
CA GLY A 341 -8.12 -13.34 -4.51
C GLY A 341 -6.85 -14.17 -4.78
N LYS A 342 -5.88 -13.64 -5.54
CA LYS A 342 -4.53 -14.19 -5.63
C LYS A 342 -3.61 -13.36 -4.72
N PRO A 343 -3.02 -13.95 -3.67
CA PRO A 343 -2.44 -13.22 -2.53
C PRO A 343 -1.31 -12.25 -2.87
N PHE A 344 -0.70 -12.34 -4.07
CA PHE A 344 0.49 -11.57 -4.43
C PHE A 344 0.46 -10.93 -5.83
N SER A 345 -0.63 -11.10 -6.60
CA SER A 345 -0.77 -10.42 -7.89
C SER A 345 -1.62 -9.16 -7.74
N LYS A 346 -1.00 -7.99 -7.87
CA LYS A 346 -1.72 -6.71 -7.92
C LYS A 346 -2.48 -6.59 -9.25
N CYS A 347 -3.67 -6.00 -9.21
CA CYS A 347 -4.32 -5.53 -10.44
C CYS A 347 -3.48 -4.42 -11.09
N SER A 348 -3.67 -4.20 -12.40
CA SER A 348 -2.95 -3.15 -13.15
C SER A 348 -3.07 -1.77 -12.49
N GLU A 349 -4.27 -1.44 -12.00
CA GLU A 349 -4.51 -0.18 -11.31
C GLU A 349 -3.78 -0.03 -9.98
N CYS A 350 -3.64 -1.11 -9.21
CA CYS A 350 -2.87 -1.12 -7.96
C CYS A 350 -1.36 -1.09 -8.25
N ALA A 351 -0.91 -1.70 -9.34
CA ALA A 351 0.48 -1.62 -9.78
C ALA A 351 0.86 -0.18 -10.15
N ILE A 352 0.08 0.49 -11.01
CA ILE A 352 0.36 1.88 -11.43
C ILE A 352 0.42 2.84 -10.23
N ARG A 353 -0.50 2.72 -9.26
CA ARG A 353 -0.49 3.54 -8.04
C ARG A 353 0.71 3.24 -7.14
N ASN A 354 1.15 1.98 -7.11
CA ASN A 354 2.37 1.58 -6.42
C ASN A 354 3.60 2.24 -7.06
N ASP A 355 3.69 2.21 -8.39
CA ASP A 355 4.79 2.80 -9.15
C ASP A 355 4.83 4.33 -8.99
N PHE A 356 3.67 4.97 -8.98
CA PHE A 356 3.55 6.39 -8.64
C PHE A 356 4.06 6.69 -7.21
N GLY A 357 3.71 5.85 -6.23
CA GLY A 357 4.24 5.96 -4.87
C GLY A 357 5.76 5.79 -4.80
N ASN A 358 6.34 4.85 -5.55
CA ASN A 358 7.79 4.68 -5.64
C ASN A 358 8.46 5.93 -6.23
N ALA A 359 7.90 6.50 -7.29
CA ALA A 359 8.41 7.72 -7.90
C ALA A 359 8.37 8.94 -6.96
N LEU A 360 7.32 9.06 -6.14
CA LEU A 360 7.25 10.10 -5.08
C LEU A 360 8.35 9.92 -4.04
N LEU A 361 8.60 8.68 -3.59
CA LEU A 361 9.69 8.40 -2.66
C LEU A 361 11.06 8.68 -3.26
N GLU A 362 11.28 8.36 -4.53
CA GLU A 362 12.53 8.67 -5.23
C GLU A 362 12.78 10.19 -5.30
N GLU A 363 11.74 10.97 -5.60
CA GLU A 363 11.84 12.42 -5.63
C GLU A 363 12.17 12.98 -4.24
N PHE A 364 11.51 12.49 -3.18
CA PHE A 364 11.82 12.92 -1.81
C PHE A 364 13.21 12.47 -1.35
N SER A 365 13.60 11.23 -1.66
CA SER A 365 14.94 10.71 -1.44
C SER A 365 16.02 11.61 -2.03
N SER A 366 15.80 12.12 -3.25
CA SER A 366 16.75 13.02 -3.90
C SER A 366 17.00 14.31 -3.10
N HIS A 367 15.98 14.80 -2.40
CA HIS A 367 16.08 15.97 -1.54
C HIS A 367 16.76 15.66 -0.20
N ILE A 368 16.48 14.49 0.38
CA ILE A 368 17.14 14.03 1.62
C ILE A 368 18.63 13.74 1.39
N ASP A 369 19.00 13.19 0.24
CA ASP A 369 20.39 12.91 -0.09
C ASP A 369 21.22 14.16 -0.43
N ALA A 370 20.59 15.32 -0.58
CA ALA A 370 21.27 16.60 -0.69
C ALA A 370 21.87 17.02 0.67
N PRO A 371 22.95 17.83 0.69
CA PRO A 371 23.62 18.22 1.93
C PRO A 371 22.69 18.81 2.99
N PHE A 372 21.75 19.66 2.59
CA PHE A 372 20.75 20.25 3.48
C PHE A 372 19.79 19.21 4.06
N GLY A 373 19.20 18.36 3.21
CA GLY A 373 18.26 17.32 3.66
C GLY A 373 18.90 16.29 4.58
N LEU A 374 20.18 15.97 4.35
CA LEU A 374 20.93 15.06 5.20
C LEU A 374 21.17 15.66 6.59
N GLU A 375 21.43 16.97 6.67
CA GLU A 375 21.59 17.65 7.96
C GLU A 375 20.27 17.77 8.73
N VAL A 376 19.14 17.98 8.03
CA VAL A 376 17.81 17.88 8.62
C VAL A 376 17.63 16.52 9.30
N LEU A 377 17.93 15.43 8.60
CA LEU A 377 17.80 14.07 9.15
C LEU A 377 18.73 13.85 10.37
N LYS A 378 19.99 14.31 10.31
CA LYS A 378 20.92 14.26 11.46
C LYS A 378 20.43 15.07 12.66
N ASN A 379 19.76 16.19 12.44
CA ASN A 379 19.21 16.98 13.54
C ASN A 379 18.07 16.25 14.25
N ILE A 380 17.24 15.48 13.52
CA ILE A 380 16.23 14.61 14.13
C ILE A 380 16.90 13.54 15.00
N TYR A 381 18.03 12.96 14.55
CA TYR A 381 18.82 12.02 15.36
C TYR A 381 19.36 12.60 16.68
N LYS A 382 19.58 13.92 16.76
CA LYS A 382 20.03 14.62 17.97
C LYS A 382 18.89 14.93 18.95
N SER A 383 17.64 14.57 18.62
CA SER A 383 16.49 14.77 19.50
C SER A 383 16.64 13.96 20.79
N ASN A 384 16.19 14.53 21.91
CA ASN A 384 16.12 13.82 23.20
C ASN A 384 14.92 12.85 23.27
N ASN A 385 13.98 12.94 22.32
CA ASN A 385 12.83 12.05 22.26
C ASN A 385 13.19 10.78 21.48
N GLU A 386 13.10 9.62 22.13
CA GLU A 386 13.37 8.33 21.52
C GLU A 386 12.49 8.05 20.30
N ILE A 387 11.21 8.44 20.33
CA ILE A 387 10.30 8.26 19.21
C ILE A 387 10.81 9.05 17.99
N GLU A 388 11.28 10.28 18.18
CA GLU A 388 11.87 11.07 17.09
C GLU A 388 13.15 10.42 16.54
N GLN A 389 13.96 9.80 17.39
CA GLN A 389 15.12 9.02 16.92
C GLN A 389 14.68 7.77 16.12
N MET A 390 13.58 7.11 16.49
CA MET A 390 13.02 5.99 15.72
C MET A 390 12.50 6.47 14.36
N LYS A 391 11.83 7.62 14.31
CA LYS A 391 11.41 8.26 13.04
C LYS A 391 12.61 8.52 12.14
N ALA A 392 13.72 9.01 12.69
CA ALA A 392 14.96 9.22 11.92
C ALA A 392 15.55 7.90 11.39
N CYS A 393 15.50 6.81 12.18
CA CYS A 393 15.92 5.49 11.72
C CYS A 393 15.06 4.98 10.56
N ILE A 394 13.73 5.07 10.69
CA ILE A 394 12.77 4.69 9.65
C ILE A 394 12.99 5.53 8.37
N ALA A 395 13.09 6.84 8.52
CA ALA A 395 13.35 7.77 7.42
C ALA A 395 14.68 7.46 6.73
N THR A 396 15.71 7.09 7.48
CA THR A 396 16.99 6.66 6.90
C THR A 396 16.78 5.48 5.97
N LEU A 397 16.13 4.39 6.45
CA LEU A 397 15.87 3.18 5.66
C LEU A 397 15.03 3.46 4.40
N HIS A 398 14.04 4.36 4.50
CA HIS A 398 13.15 4.70 3.39
C HIS A 398 13.76 5.67 2.36
N LEU A 399 14.53 6.65 2.82
CA LEU A 399 14.84 7.85 2.04
C LEU A 399 16.29 8.00 1.63
N VAL A 400 17.27 7.48 2.38
CA VAL A 400 18.69 7.65 2.02
C VAL A 400 19.06 6.63 0.95
N ARG A 401 19.35 7.10 -0.27
CA ARG A 401 19.62 6.24 -1.45
C ARG A 401 21.08 6.27 -1.86
N ARG A 402 21.76 7.42 -1.78
CA ARG A 402 23.20 7.52 -2.10
C ARG A 402 24.01 6.57 -1.23
N VAL A 403 24.84 5.75 -1.88
CA VAL A 403 25.60 4.67 -1.23
C VAL A 403 26.52 5.20 -0.14
N ASP A 404 27.21 6.32 -0.37
CA ASP A 404 28.15 6.89 0.60
C ASP A 404 27.45 7.51 1.81
N ASN A 405 26.38 8.27 1.58
CA ASN A 405 25.56 8.82 2.66
C ASN A 405 24.99 7.71 3.53
N TRP A 406 24.48 6.65 2.91
CA TRP A 406 23.96 5.51 3.64
C TRP A 406 24.99 4.81 4.51
N LYS A 407 26.17 4.48 3.96
CA LYS A 407 27.22 3.82 4.74
C LYS A 407 27.57 4.65 5.97
N ARG A 408 27.70 5.97 5.81
CA ARG A 408 27.95 6.89 6.91
C ARG A 408 26.81 6.84 7.94
N MET A 409 25.56 6.87 7.49
CA MET A 409 24.39 6.77 8.39
C MET A 409 24.34 5.45 9.15
N LEU A 410 24.64 4.31 8.49
CA LEU A 410 24.69 3.01 9.14
C LEU A 410 25.78 2.95 10.22
N VAL A 411 26.98 3.42 9.91
CA VAL A 411 28.12 3.37 10.84
C VAL A 411 27.89 4.30 12.03
N ILE A 412 27.43 5.53 11.79
CA ILE A 412 27.30 6.55 12.84
C ILE A 412 26.07 6.28 13.72
N HIS A 413 24.92 5.99 13.11
CA HIS A 413 23.64 5.97 13.83
C HIS A 413 23.08 4.56 14.06
N LYS A 414 23.59 3.51 13.38
CA LYS A 414 23.17 2.11 13.53
C LYS A 414 21.63 1.94 13.50
N PRO A 415 20.94 2.44 12.46
CA PRO A 415 19.48 2.50 12.43
C PRO A 415 18.83 1.11 12.44
N VAL A 416 19.44 0.10 11.82
CA VAL A 416 18.88 -1.26 11.77
C VAL A 416 18.92 -1.89 13.16
N GLU A 417 20.06 -1.80 13.85
CA GLU A 417 20.23 -2.32 15.20
C GLU A 417 19.30 -1.61 16.20
N ARG A 418 19.17 -0.29 16.09
CA ARG A 418 18.25 0.49 16.94
C ARG A 418 16.80 0.09 16.74
N LEU A 419 16.37 -0.11 15.49
CA LEU A 419 15.01 -0.51 15.17
C LEU A 419 14.71 -1.93 15.65
N LEU A 420 15.64 -2.87 15.49
CA LEU A 420 15.51 -4.24 16.01
C LEU A 420 15.47 -4.26 17.54
N ALA A 421 16.33 -3.46 18.20
CA ALA A 421 16.33 -3.32 19.65
C ALA A 421 15.00 -2.76 20.16
N LYS A 422 14.45 -1.72 19.49
CA LYS A 422 13.16 -1.15 19.88
C LYS A 422 12.01 -2.12 19.64
N LEU A 423 12.02 -2.85 18.52
CA LEU A 423 11.03 -3.89 18.25
C LEU A 423 11.06 -4.98 19.33
N ARG A 424 12.25 -5.42 19.74
CA ARG A 424 12.43 -6.39 20.82
C ARG A 424 11.86 -5.86 22.14
N GLU A 425 12.20 -4.64 22.52
CA GLU A 425 11.70 -3.98 23.73
C GLU A 425 10.16 -3.98 23.76
N MET A 426 9.52 -3.53 22.67
CA MET A 426 8.06 -3.46 22.55
C MET A 426 7.35 -4.82 22.55
N LEU A 427 8.05 -5.91 22.22
CA LEU A 427 7.49 -7.28 22.22
C LEU A 427 7.73 -8.03 23.53
N VAL A 428 8.79 -7.67 24.25
CA VAL A 428 9.17 -8.30 25.53
C VAL A 428 8.34 -7.76 26.70
N ASP A 429 7.96 -6.48 26.67
CA ASP A 429 7.21 -5.85 27.77
C ASP A 429 5.92 -6.62 28.11
N SER A 430 5.68 -6.84 29.40
CA SER A 430 4.43 -7.38 29.93
C SER A 430 3.17 -6.61 29.48
N ASN A 431 3.31 -5.30 29.24
CA ASN A 431 2.26 -4.42 28.72
C ASN A 431 2.41 -4.18 27.20
N TYR A 432 2.82 -5.20 26.44
CA TYR A 432 3.01 -5.07 25.00
C TYR A 432 1.76 -4.52 24.28
N GLU A 433 0.54 -4.82 24.74
CA GLU A 433 -0.70 -4.31 24.10
C GLU A 433 -0.81 -2.77 24.11
N GLU A 434 -0.28 -2.10 25.13
CA GLU A 434 -0.23 -0.63 25.21
C GLU A 434 0.78 -0.08 24.19
N HIS A 435 1.93 -0.74 24.07
CA HIS A 435 2.99 -0.38 23.13
C HIS A 435 2.54 -0.52 21.67
N TRP A 436 1.59 -1.43 21.41
CA TRP A 436 1.04 -1.65 20.08
C TRP A 436 0.12 -0.51 19.63
N GLN A 437 -0.31 0.38 20.53
CA GLN A 437 -1.10 1.57 20.18
C GLN A 437 -0.24 2.81 19.88
N ILE A 438 1.07 2.73 20.07
CA ILE A 438 1.97 3.87 19.81
C ILE A 438 1.98 4.16 18.30
N THR A 439 1.54 5.35 17.93
CA THR A 439 1.57 5.88 16.56
C THR A 439 2.45 7.13 16.50
N THR A 440 3.07 7.39 15.34
CA THR A 440 3.93 8.57 15.17
C THR A 440 3.18 9.80 14.67
N HIS A 441 1.99 9.60 14.10
CA HIS A 441 1.10 10.64 13.58
C HIS A 441 -0.37 10.20 13.68
N CYS A 442 -1.30 11.16 13.71
CA CYS A 442 -2.74 10.91 13.83
C CYS A 442 -3.26 10.00 12.71
N ASP A 443 -4.07 9.00 13.08
CA ASP A 443 -4.63 7.98 12.19
C ASP A 443 -3.59 7.17 11.37
N GLY A 444 -2.33 7.20 11.82
CA GLY A 444 -1.22 6.51 11.18
C GLY A 444 -1.05 5.06 11.62
N PRO A 445 -0.24 4.27 10.89
CA PRO A 445 0.17 2.94 11.32
C PRO A 445 0.95 3.00 12.63
N THR A 446 0.87 1.94 13.40
CA THR A 446 1.60 1.76 14.66
C THR A 446 3.11 1.71 14.44
N LEU A 447 3.89 2.10 15.45
CA LEU A 447 5.35 2.14 15.35
C LEU A 447 5.93 0.77 15.00
N ILE A 448 5.38 -0.34 15.52
CA ILE A 448 5.79 -1.70 15.16
C ILE A 448 5.59 -1.95 13.67
N ARG A 449 4.43 -1.56 13.13
CA ARG A 449 4.14 -1.71 11.70
C ARG A 449 5.12 -0.87 10.86
N GLN A 450 5.43 0.34 11.30
CA GLN A 450 6.41 1.20 10.62
C GLN A 450 7.82 0.60 10.64
N ILE A 451 8.27 0.04 11.76
CA ILE A 451 9.57 -0.63 11.91
C ILE A 451 9.67 -1.82 10.94
N LEU A 452 8.71 -2.73 10.99
CA LEU A 452 8.72 -3.94 10.14
C LEU A 452 8.67 -3.57 8.65
N VAL A 453 7.84 -2.61 8.28
CA VAL A 453 7.79 -2.13 6.89
C VAL A 453 9.09 -1.43 6.51
N ALA A 454 9.74 -0.68 7.40
CA ALA A 454 11.04 -0.05 7.11
C ALA A 454 12.14 -1.08 6.87
N LEU A 455 12.20 -2.15 7.67
CA LEU A 455 13.15 -3.26 7.49
C LEU A 455 12.95 -3.95 6.13
N SER A 456 11.72 -4.01 5.62
CA SER A 456 11.45 -4.55 4.28
C SER A 456 12.16 -3.81 3.14
N PHE A 457 12.55 -2.54 3.31
CA PHE A 457 13.26 -1.76 2.28
C PHE A 457 14.73 -2.17 2.11
N LEU A 458 15.26 -2.94 3.06
CA LEU A 458 16.59 -3.54 2.97
C LEU A 458 16.61 -4.74 2.02
N VAL A 459 15.45 -5.37 1.81
CA VAL A 459 15.30 -6.59 1.00
C VAL A 459 14.77 -6.23 -0.39
N PRO A 460 15.34 -6.77 -1.47
CA PRO A 460 14.81 -6.60 -2.82
C PRO A 460 13.35 -7.05 -2.94
N LEU A 461 12.57 -6.29 -3.71
CA LEU A 461 11.14 -6.53 -3.86
C LEU A 461 10.85 -7.86 -4.57
N ASP A 462 11.71 -8.25 -5.51
CA ASP A 462 11.65 -9.54 -6.18
C ASP A 462 11.83 -10.68 -5.18
N VAL A 463 12.75 -10.58 -4.21
CA VAL A 463 12.91 -11.61 -3.17
C VAL A 463 11.64 -11.71 -2.32
N LEU A 464 11.13 -10.58 -1.80
CA LEU A 464 9.91 -10.57 -1.00
C LEU A 464 8.70 -11.13 -1.78
N SER A 465 8.66 -10.90 -3.10
CA SER A 465 7.58 -11.38 -3.97
C SER A 465 7.76 -12.85 -4.38
N ASN A 466 8.99 -13.28 -4.66
CA ASN A 466 9.39 -14.64 -5.05
C ASN A 466 9.28 -15.63 -3.88
N SER A 467 9.55 -15.18 -2.66
CA SER A 467 9.30 -15.95 -1.43
C SER A 467 7.82 -16.26 -1.22
N LEU A 468 6.94 -15.58 -1.95
CA LEU A 468 5.49 -15.68 -1.87
C LEU A 468 4.85 -16.13 -3.21
N HIS A 469 5.64 -16.45 -4.23
CA HIS A 469 5.10 -16.74 -5.57
C HIS A 469 4.38 -18.08 -5.68
N ALA A 470 3.39 -18.07 -6.60
CA ALA A 470 2.62 -19.22 -7.06
C ALA A 470 3.52 -20.28 -7.70
N VAL A 471 3.96 -21.26 -6.91
CA VAL A 471 4.29 -22.57 -7.48
C VAL A 471 2.97 -23.15 -7.99
N TRP A 472 2.89 -23.45 -9.28
CA TRP A 472 1.69 -24.03 -9.88
C TRP A 472 1.59 -25.48 -9.43
N ASN A 473 0.84 -25.74 -8.36
CA ASN A 473 0.14 -26.99 -8.04
C ASN A 473 -0.52 -26.89 -6.65
N ASP A 474 -1.64 -27.58 -6.47
CA ASP A 474 -2.26 -27.77 -5.16
C ASP A 474 -1.31 -28.60 -4.26
N ILE A 475 -1.17 -28.22 -2.97
CA ILE A 475 -0.31 -28.95 -2.05
C ILE A 475 -0.74 -30.40 -1.87
N SER A 476 -2.03 -30.68 -1.98
CA SER A 476 -2.56 -32.04 -1.94
C SER A 476 -2.02 -32.88 -3.10
N ILE A 477 -2.02 -32.33 -4.31
CA ILE A 477 -1.46 -32.98 -5.51
C ILE A 477 0.04 -33.18 -5.35
N TYR A 478 0.77 -32.16 -4.88
CA TYR A 478 2.22 -32.23 -4.66
C TYR A 478 2.61 -33.35 -3.68
N VAL A 479 1.87 -33.49 -2.58
CA VAL A 479 2.11 -34.57 -1.62
C VAL A 479 1.77 -35.93 -2.23
N SER A 480 0.66 -36.00 -2.97
CA SER A 480 0.14 -37.23 -3.59
C SER A 480 0.96 -37.78 -4.76
N ASN A 481 1.78 -36.98 -5.44
CA ASN A 481 2.50 -37.40 -6.65
C ASN A 481 3.45 -38.61 -6.44
N ASP A 482 4.02 -38.77 -5.25
CA ASP A 482 4.99 -39.83 -4.95
C ASP A 482 4.37 -41.02 -4.21
N MET A 483 3.07 -40.99 -3.96
CA MET A 483 2.38 -42.01 -3.18
C MET A 483 1.93 -43.19 -4.07
N PRO A 484 2.02 -44.43 -3.57
CA PRO A 484 1.57 -45.60 -4.32
C PRO A 484 0.05 -45.56 -4.55
N LEU A 485 -0.40 -46.08 -5.69
CA LEU A 485 -1.83 -46.19 -6.00
C LEU A 485 -2.48 -47.34 -5.19
N GLY A 486 -3.49 -47.00 -4.38
CA GLY A 486 -4.57 -47.93 -4.01
C GLY A 486 -4.30 -48.98 -2.92
N LYS A 487 -3.26 -48.88 -2.08
CA LYS A 487 -3.06 -49.80 -0.93
C LYS A 487 -3.06 -49.08 0.42
N CYS A 488 -3.78 -49.66 1.39
CA CYS A 488 -3.87 -49.16 2.76
C CYS A 488 -3.17 -50.13 3.71
N VAL A 489 -1.91 -49.84 4.02
CA VAL A 489 -1.05 -50.69 4.87
C VAL A 489 -1.60 -50.82 6.29
N VAL A 490 -2.19 -49.76 6.84
CA VAL A 490 -2.79 -49.76 8.20
C VAL A 490 -4.03 -50.65 8.26
N LYS A 491 -4.90 -50.65 7.24
CA LYS A 491 -6.06 -51.56 7.19
C LYS A 491 -5.65 -53.02 7.02
N GLU A 492 -4.64 -53.29 6.19
CA GLU A 492 -4.06 -54.63 6.04
C GLU A 492 -3.45 -55.13 7.35
N ALA A 493 -2.72 -54.27 8.06
CA ALA A 493 -2.14 -54.56 9.37
C ALA A 493 -3.21 -54.87 10.43
N ALA A 494 -4.32 -54.12 10.47
CA ALA A 494 -5.43 -54.40 11.38
C ALA A 494 -6.14 -55.74 11.10
N LEU A 495 -6.14 -56.20 9.83
CA LEU A 495 -6.66 -57.52 9.47
C LEU A 495 -5.68 -58.65 9.85
N GLN A 496 -4.37 -58.40 9.71
CA GLN A 496 -3.32 -59.37 10.06
C GLN A 496 -3.15 -59.51 11.58
N SER A 497 -3.24 -58.41 12.34
CA SER A 497 -3.14 -58.44 13.81
C SER A 497 -4.28 -59.22 14.47
N LYS A 498 -5.45 -59.31 13.83
CA LYS A 498 -6.58 -60.16 14.28
C LYS A 498 -6.37 -61.64 13.99
N LYS A 499 -5.48 -61.99 13.06
CA LYS A 499 -5.15 -63.36 12.64
C LYS A 499 -3.86 -63.89 13.28
N ALA A 500 -3.00 -63.01 13.77
CA ALA A 500 -1.73 -63.37 14.39
C ALA A 500 -1.96 -63.96 15.80
N MET A 501 -1.53 -65.22 15.99
CA MET A 501 -1.33 -65.80 17.34
C MET A 501 -0.12 -65.11 18.00
N PRO A 502 -0.11 -64.92 19.33
CA PRO A 502 1.03 -64.32 20.01
C PRO A 502 2.29 -65.16 19.76
N THR A 503 3.25 -64.58 19.05
CA THR A 503 4.53 -65.23 18.73
C THR A 503 5.38 -65.34 19.98
N ALA A 504 6.05 -66.49 20.14
CA ALA A 504 6.91 -66.84 21.28
C ALA A 504 8.14 -65.92 21.49
N SER A 505 8.36 -64.91 20.64
CA SER A 505 9.52 -64.03 20.65
C SER A 505 9.37 -62.75 21.50
N GLY A 506 8.23 -62.52 22.15
CA GLY A 506 8.04 -61.41 23.10
C GLY A 506 8.09 -59.98 22.52
N LEU A 507 8.44 -59.80 21.24
CA LEU A 507 8.52 -58.51 20.58
C LEU A 507 7.25 -58.23 19.76
N PRO A 508 6.58 -57.07 19.93
CA PRO A 508 5.39 -56.74 19.17
C PRO A 508 5.73 -56.42 17.71
N GLU A 509 5.08 -57.12 16.77
CA GLU A 509 5.20 -56.88 15.33
C GLU A 509 4.33 -55.68 14.87
N PHE A 510 3.29 -55.38 15.63
CA PHE A 510 2.33 -54.29 15.39
C PHE A 510 2.20 -53.39 16.62
N ILE A 511 2.02 -52.10 16.39
CA ILE A 511 1.75 -51.10 17.42
C ILE A 511 0.30 -50.63 17.29
N LYS A 512 -0.42 -50.56 18.42
CA LYS A 512 -1.80 -50.08 18.52
C LYS A 512 -1.81 -48.63 18.99
N PHE A 513 -2.37 -47.73 18.21
CA PHE A 513 -2.61 -46.34 18.59
C PHE A 513 -4.06 -46.19 19.04
N LYS A 514 -4.27 -45.76 20.28
CA LYS A 514 -5.61 -45.57 20.87
C LYS A 514 -5.98 -44.09 20.89
N TYR A 515 -7.14 -43.76 20.29
CA TYR A 515 -7.75 -42.43 20.25
C TYR A 515 -9.12 -42.50 20.95
N GLY A 516 -9.15 -42.42 22.28
CA GLY A 516 -10.36 -42.75 23.04
C GLY A 516 -10.89 -44.14 22.67
N ASN A 517 -11.98 -44.21 21.90
CA ASN A 517 -12.63 -45.47 21.49
C ASN A 517 -12.10 -46.07 20.16
N ILE A 518 -11.28 -45.35 19.40
CA ILE A 518 -10.76 -45.82 18.10
C ILE A 518 -9.37 -46.42 18.31
N THR A 519 -9.08 -47.55 17.67
CA THR A 519 -7.73 -48.15 17.71
C THR A 519 -7.23 -48.41 16.29
N GLU A 520 -6.12 -47.78 15.92
CA GLU A 520 -5.41 -48.05 14.68
C GLU A 520 -4.21 -48.96 14.91
N VAL A 521 -3.92 -49.84 13.96
CA VAL A 521 -2.84 -50.83 14.07
C VAL A 521 -1.83 -50.58 12.96
N VAL A 522 -0.58 -50.33 13.34
CA VAL A 522 0.48 -49.98 12.40
C VAL A 522 1.64 -50.96 12.52
N PRO A 523 2.22 -51.46 11.40
CA PRO A 523 3.40 -52.32 11.44
C PRO A 523 4.60 -51.60 12.04
N LYS A 524 5.22 -52.19 13.07
CA LYS A 524 6.37 -51.61 13.79
C LYS A 524 7.55 -51.31 12.86
N LYS A 525 7.80 -52.20 11.90
CA LYS A 525 8.85 -52.05 10.88
C LYS A 525 8.69 -50.77 10.06
N ARG A 526 7.47 -50.47 9.60
CA ARG A 526 7.18 -49.29 8.77
C ARG A 526 7.32 -47.98 9.55
N LEU A 527 6.90 -47.97 10.82
CA LEU A 527 7.12 -46.83 11.71
C LEU A 527 8.61 -46.52 11.90
N CYS A 528 9.43 -47.55 12.13
CA CYS A 528 10.87 -47.38 12.31
C CYS A 528 11.57 -46.94 11.02
N GLU A 529 11.09 -47.37 9.85
CA GLU A 529 11.60 -46.91 8.55
C GLU A 529 11.27 -45.43 8.31
N GLY A 530 10.06 -44.98 8.65
CA GLY A 530 9.59 -43.61 8.41
C GLY A 530 9.95 -42.55 9.46
N SER A 531 10.35 -42.96 10.67
CA SER A 531 10.63 -42.07 11.81
C SER A 531 11.87 -42.51 12.56
N GLU A 532 12.82 -41.58 12.75
CA GLU A 532 14.01 -41.83 13.57
C GLU A 532 13.66 -41.92 15.05
N TYR A 533 12.64 -41.18 15.51
CA TYR A 533 12.13 -41.26 16.87
C TYR A 533 11.65 -42.68 17.19
N PHE A 534 10.75 -43.25 16.38
CA PHE A 534 10.25 -44.60 16.63
C PHE A 534 11.35 -45.65 16.49
N ARG A 535 12.30 -45.45 15.56
CA ARG A 535 13.48 -46.33 15.43
C ARG A 535 14.34 -46.32 16.69
N GLY A 536 14.57 -45.15 17.28
CA GLY A 536 15.30 -45.00 18.54
C GLY A 536 14.54 -45.60 19.72
N MET A 537 13.24 -45.28 19.86
CA MET A 537 12.39 -45.78 20.94
C MET A 537 12.29 -47.32 20.94
N PHE A 538 12.28 -47.93 19.77
CA PHE A 538 12.20 -49.38 19.61
C PHE A 538 13.56 -50.07 19.40
N ALA A 539 14.67 -49.34 19.54
CA ALA A 539 16.01 -49.90 19.45
C ALA A 539 16.28 -50.90 20.60
N SER A 540 17.15 -51.87 20.34
CA SER A 540 17.53 -52.88 21.32
C SER A 540 18.22 -52.23 22.52
N GLY A 541 17.56 -52.21 23.68
CA GLY A 541 18.10 -51.64 24.92
C GLY A 541 17.10 -50.87 25.79
N PHE A 542 15.95 -50.50 25.24
CA PHE A 542 14.91 -49.75 25.96
C PHE A 542 13.71 -50.65 26.33
N SER A 543 13.06 -50.37 27.45
CA SER A 543 11.87 -51.10 27.91
C SER A 543 10.70 -50.97 26.93
N GLU A 544 10.68 -49.85 26.22
CA GLU A 544 9.75 -49.43 25.20
C GLU A 544 9.77 -50.35 23.97
N GLN A 545 10.82 -51.16 23.79
CA GLN A 545 10.87 -52.20 22.75
C GLN A 545 9.72 -53.23 22.87
N PHE A 546 9.21 -53.44 24.08
CA PHE A 546 8.10 -54.35 24.39
C PHE A 546 6.73 -53.65 24.41
N ARG A 547 6.70 -52.32 24.23
CA ARG A 547 5.46 -51.55 24.23
C ARG A 547 4.68 -51.83 22.95
N ASP A 548 3.43 -52.26 23.08
CA ASP A 548 2.53 -52.58 21.96
C ASP A 548 1.42 -51.54 21.77
N THR A 549 1.29 -50.59 22.70
CA THR A 549 0.21 -49.61 22.74
C THR A 549 0.75 -48.20 22.94
N PHE A 550 0.30 -47.28 22.10
CA PHE A 550 0.53 -45.85 22.18
C PHE A 550 -0.81 -45.15 22.45
N GLU A 551 -0.87 -44.30 23.47
CA GLU A 551 -2.06 -43.53 23.81
C GLU A 551 -1.91 -42.15 23.20
N PHE A 552 -2.89 -41.75 22.40
CA PHE A 552 -2.92 -40.44 21.76
C PHE A 552 -3.71 -39.47 22.62
N ASP A 553 -3.14 -38.28 22.82
CA ASP A 553 -3.77 -37.17 23.50
C ASP A 553 -3.77 -35.94 22.58
N GLU A 554 -4.93 -35.30 22.40
CA GLU A 554 -5.07 -34.16 21.47
C GLU A 554 -4.35 -32.90 21.98
N GLU A 555 -4.25 -32.72 23.30
CA GLU A 555 -3.58 -31.57 23.90
C GLU A 555 -2.06 -31.73 23.80
N GLU A 556 -1.54 -32.92 24.11
CA GLU A 556 -0.11 -33.21 24.00
C GLU A 556 0.34 -33.15 22.54
N GLU A 557 -0.38 -33.77 21.61
CA GLU A 557 0.02 -33.86 20.20
C GLU A 557 -0.32 -32.59 19.39
N GLN A 558 -1.07 -31.64 19.98
CA GLN A 558 -1.50 -30.38 19.36
C GLN A 558 -2.16 -30.56 17.98
N CYS A 559 -2.87 -31.67 17.78
CA CYS A 559 -3.53 -31.99 16.52
C CYS A 559 -4.77 -32.86 16.74
N SER A 560 -5.67 -32.89 15.75
CA SER A 560 -6.83 -33.77 15.82
C SER A 560 -6.46 -35.23 15.59
N SER A 561 -7.19 -36.14 16.22
CA SER A 561 -7.08 -37.60 15.99
C SER A 561 -7.12 -37.99 14.50
N ARG A 562 -7.93 -37.29 13.70
CA ARG A 562 -8.01 -37.47 12.23
C ARG A 562 -6.70 -37.11 11.53
N LEU A 563 -6.07 -36.00 11.91
CA LEU A 563 -4.82 -35.58 11.31
C LEU A 563 -3.68 -36.51 11.69
N PHE A 564 -3.64 -36.91 12.97
CA PHE A 564 -2.64 -37.87 13.45
C PHE A 564 -2.77 -39.24 12.76
N SER A 565 -4.00 -39.76 12.60
CA SER A 565 -4.27 -40.94 11.77
C SER A 565 -3.75 -40.76 10.34
N THR A 566 -4.05 -39.62 9.71
CA THR A 566 -3.56 -39.30 8.34
C THR A 566 -2.03 -39.31 8.28
N PHE A 567 -1.36 -38.81 9.32
CA PHE A 567 0.09 -38.84 9.48
C PHE A 567 0.64 -40.27 9.62
N LEU A 568 0.01 -41.13 10.44
CA LEU A 568 0.39 -42.54 10.53
C LEU A 568 0.22 -43.30 9.21
N HIS A 569 -0.87 -43.02 8.49
CA HIS A 569 -1.10 -43.54 7.16
C HIS A 569 0.00 -43.11 6.18
N TYR A 570 0.43 -41.85 6.24
CA TYR A 570 1.57 -41.34 5.47
C TYR A 570 2.85 -42.11 5.83
N LEU A 571 3.22 -42.17 7.11
CA LEU A 571 4.45 -42.85 7.59
C LEU A 571 4.49 -44.32 7.20
N SER A 572 3.32 -44.97 7.18
CA SER A 572 3.19 -46.38 6.80
C SER A 572 3.32 -46.62 5.29
N GLY A 573 3.39 -45.57 4.48
CA GLY A 573 3.43 -45.64 3.01
C GLY A 573 2.07 -45.96 2.38
N CYS A 574 0.95 -45.53 2.99
CA CYS A 574 -0.36 -45.69 2.39
C CYS A 574 -0.55 -44.78 1.16
N GLY A 575 -1.37 -45.22 0.21
CA GLY A 575 -1.64 -44.48 -1.01
C GLY A 575 -2.58 -43.27 -0.86
N ASN A 576 -2.75 -42.53 -1.97
CA ASN A 576 -3.57 -41.32 -2.09
C ASN A 576 -5.04 -41.46 -1.68
N SER A 577 -5.57 -42.68 -1.65
CA SER A 577 -6.92 -42.95 -1.16
C SER A 577 -7.06 -42.79 0.36
N CYS A 578 -5.96 -42.90 1.11
CA CYS A 578 -5.91 -42.83 2.58
C CYS A 578 -5.37 -41.50 3.08
N VAL A 579 -4.42 -40.90 2.35
CA VAL A 579 -3.77 -39.65 2.74
C VAL A 579 -4.42 -38.49 1.98
N LYS A 580 -5.28 -37.74 2.67
CA LYS A 580 -5.86 -36.49 2.16
C LYS A 580 -5.45 -35.34 3.06
N ILE A 581 -4.45 -34.58 2.62
CA ILE A 581 -3.91 -33.44 3.36
C ILE A 581 -4.45 -32.16 2.71
N SER A 582 -5.10 -31.32 3.51
CA SER A 582 -5.51 -29.98 3.09
C SER A 582 -4.43 -28.95 3.46
N GLY A 583 -4.49 -27.75 2.88
CA GLY A 583 -3.55 -26.67 3.21
C GLY A 583 -3.60 -26.21 4.68
N ILE A 584 -4.72 -26.45 5.37
CA ILE A 584 -4.94 -26.11 6.79
C ILE A 584 -4.20 -27.08 7.71
N ASP A 585 -3.97 -28.31 7.25
CA ASP A 585 -3.35 -29.38 8.03
C ASP A 585 -1.82 -29.29 8.08
N ILE A 586 -1.22 -28.49 7.18
CA ILE A 586 0.23 -28.44 6.96
C ILE A 586 1.02 -27.95 8.18
N PRO A 587 0.62 -26.89 8.91
CA PRO A 587 1.35 -26.46 10.10
C PRO A 587 1.46 -27.57 11.17
N ALA A 588 0.35 -28.24 11.46
CA ALA A 588 0.33 -29.34 12.42
C ALA A 588 1.12 -30.57 11.92
N LEU A 589 1.07 -30.86 10.61
CA LEU A 589 1.89 -31.91 10.00
C LEU A 589 3.40 -31.62 10.14
N LEU A 590 3.82 -30.36 10.00
CA LEU A 590 5.22 -29.96 10.22
C LEU A 590 5.63 -30.14 11.68
N LYS A 591 4.79 -29.75 12.65
CA LYS A 591 5.06 -30.00 14.09
C LYS A 591 5.20 -31.48 14.40
N LEU A 592 4.28 -32.32 13.90
CA LEU A 592 4.36 -33.77 14.07
C LEU A 592 5.63 -34.33 13.42
N SER A 593 5.98 -33.85 12.23
CA SER A 593 7.19 -34.31 11.54
C SER A 593 8.46 -34.00 12.31
N ASP A 594 8.52 -32.86 13.00
CA ASP A 594 9.63 -32.47 13.85
C ASP A 594 9.68 -33.29 15.15
N ARG A 595 8.55 -33.37 15.87
CA ARG A 595 8.42 -34.17 17.12
C ARG A 595 8.81 -35.64 16.95
N TYR A 596 8.38 -36.24 15.85
CA TYR A 596 8.66 -37.65 15.55
C TYR A 596 9.87 -37.86 14.62
N LEU A 597 10.68 -36.82 14.37
CA LEU A 597 11.90 -36.89 13.56
C LEU A 597 11.68 -37.58 12.19
N CYS A 598 10.65 -37.13 11.47
CA CYS A 598 10.21 -37.66 10.18
C CYS A 598 10.76 -36.82 9.02
N THR A 599 12.08 -36.91 8.82
CA THR A 599 12.84 -36.08 7.86
C THR A 599 12.34 -36.14 6.41
N GLY A 600 11.70 -37.24 5.99
CA GLY A 600 11.13 -37.40 4.65
C GLY A 600 9.96 -36.44 4.35
N ILE A 601 9.04 -36.25 5.29
CA ILE A 601 7.91 -35.32 5.14
C ILE A 601 8.42 -33.89 5.18
N THR A 602 9.27 -33.59 6.17
CA THR A 602 9.83 -32.27 6.41
C THR A 602 10.61 -31.78 5.19
N SER A 603 11.55 -32.59 4.68
CA SER A 603 12.32 -32.24 3.48
C SER A 603 11.45 -32.03 2.24
N LYS A 604 10.39 -32.83 2.05
CA LYS A 604 9.48 -32.69 0.92
C LYS A 604 8.64 -31.42 0.98
N LEU A 605 8.05 -31.10 2.13
CA LEU A 605 7.19 -29.92 2.32
C LEU A 605 8.00 -28.63 2.32
N LEU A 606 9.24 -28.67 2.79
CA LEU A 606 10.14 -27.52 2.89
C LEU A 606 11.05 -27.34 1.67
N ALA A 607 10.92 -28.19 0.65
CA ALA A 607 11.69 -28.07 -0.59
C ALA A 607 11.39 -26.75 -1.33
N ASP A 608 12.38 -26.24 -2.09
CA ASP A 608 12.25 -24.97 -2.82
C ASP A 608 11.07 -24.91 -3.81
N HIS A 609 10.73 -26.05 -4.39
CA HIS A 609 9.64 -26.22 -5.35
C HIS A 609 8.30 -26.61 -4.69
N SER A 610 8.24 -26.61 -3.36
CA SER A 610 7.01 -26.88 -2.62
C SER A 610 6.01 -25.71 -2.77
N PRO A 611 4.70 -26.00 -2.97
CA PRO A 611 3.67 -24.97 -2.99
C PRO A 611 3.34 -24.39 -1.60
N LEU A 612 4.10 -24.75 -0.55
CA LEU A 612 3.96 -24.22 0.81
C LEU A 612 3.87 -22.69 0.87
N ARG A 613 4.69 -21.99 0.06
CA ARG A 613 4.73 -20.52 -0.02
C ARG A 613 3.36 -19.91 -0.36
N ASN A 614 2.52 -20.62 -1.11
CA ASN A 614 1.19 -20.17 -1.51
C ASN A 614 0.19 -20.15 -0.35
N LEU A 615 0.44 -20.96 0.67
CA LEU A 615 -0.44 -21.12 1.83
C LEU A 615 -0.17 -20.08 2.91
N ILE A 616 1.00 -19.45 2.88
CA ILE A 616 1.43 -18.46 3.87
C ILE A 616 0.91 -17.09 3.46
N ASN A 617 -0.04 -16.58 4.23
CA ASN A 617 -0.62 -15.25 4.07
C ASN A 617 -0.88 -14.64 5.45
N GLY A 618 -1.43 -13.43 5.52
CA GLY A 618 -1.63 -12.76 6.82
C GLY A 618 -2.60 -13.48 7.77
N GLU A 619 -3.50 -14.32 7.28
CA GLU A 619 -4.45 -15.09 8.12
C GLU A 619 -3.80 -16.38 8.65
N THR A 620 -2.97 -17.04 7.85
CA THR A 620 -2.30 -18.29 8.23
C THR A 620 -0.93 -18.07 8.89
N LEU A 621 -0.38 -16.85 8.80
CA LEU A 621 0.91 -16.46 9.37
C LEU A 621 1.08 -16.85 10.84
N PRO A 622 0.08 -16.70 11.74
CA PRO A 622 0.22 -17.11 13.13
C PRO A 622 0.63 -18.59 13.25
N SER A 623 -0.12 -19.51 12.63
CA SER A 623 0.16 -20.95 12.70
C SER A 623 1.52 -21.32 12.12
N TYR A 624 1.94 -20.69 11.02
CA TYR A 624 3.24 -20.96 10.40
C TYR A 624 4.42 -20.32 11.16
N LEU A 625 4.20 -19.19 11.83
CA LEU A 625 5.22 -18.55 12.68
C LEU A 625 5.50 -19.41 13.91
N GLU A 626 4.47 -20.00 14.51
CA GLU A 626 4.64 -20.94 15.63
C GLU A 626 5.49 -22.15 15.22
N VAL A 627 5.21 -22.74 14.05
CA VAL A 627 6.00 -23.84 13.48
C VAL A 627 7.45 -23.43 13.25
N LEU A 628 7.68 -22.24 12.67
CA LEU A 628 9.03 -21.74 12.42
C LEU A 628 9.85 -21.60 13.71
N LEU A 629 9.21 -21.19 14.81
CA LEU A 629 9.85 -21.03 16.11
C LEU A 629 10.08 -22.37 16.82
N SER A 630 9.18 -23.35 16.65
CA SER A 630 9.29 -24.66 17.31
C SER A 630 10.27 -25.61 16.63
N THR A 631 10.35 -25.56 15.30
CA THR A 631 11.11 -26.54 14.49
C THR A 631 12.59 -26.19 14.29
N GLY A 632 13.10 -25.14 14.97
CA GLY A 632 14.53 -24.81 15.04
C GLY A 632 15.26 -24.79 13.70
N SER A 633 14.64 -24.25 12.64
CA SER A 633 15.07 -24.54 11.28
C SER A 633 16.26 -23.67 10.81
N ASP A 634 17.46 -23.99 11.28
CA ASP A 634 18.73 -23.53 10.68
C ASP A 634 18.85 -23.97 9.20
N THR A 635 17.95 -24.84 8.73
CA THR A 635 17.95 -25.47 7.40
C THR A 635 16.79 -25.04 6.48
N CYS A 636 15.79 -24.27 6.94
CA CYS A 636 14.57 -24.02 6.15
C CYS A 636 14.43 -22.57 5.67
N ASN A 637 15.22 -22.22 4.64
CA ASN A 637 15.11 -20.93 3.98
C ASN A 637 13.69 -20.66 3.47
N VAL A 638 12.97 -21.66 2.95
CA VAL A 638 11.65 -21.46 2.33
C VAL A 638 10.57 -20.98 3.32
N LEU A 639 10.39 -21.70 4.45
CA LEU A 639 9.39 -21.34 5.45
C LEU A 639 9.74 -20.01 6.12
N ARG A 640 11.01 -19.84 6.50
CA ARG A 640 11.53 -18.59 7.05
C ARG A 640 11.24 -17.42 6.13
N ASP A 641 11.64 -17.53 4.86
CA ASP A 641 11.57 -16.43 3.92
C ASP A 641 10.12 -16.06 3.61
N ALA A 642 9.22 -17.04 3.51
CA ALA A 642 7.80 -16.80 3.31
C ALA A 642 7.14 -16.15 4.55
N CYS A 643 7.39 -16.66 5.75
CA CYS A 643 6.85 -16.11 7.00
C CYS A 643 7.35 -14.67 7.23
N ILE A 644 8.66 -14.44 7.12
CA ILE A 644 9.25 -13.12 7.34
C ILE A 644 8.84 -12.15 6.23
N SER A 645 8.78 -12.56 4.97
CA SER A 645 8.26 -11.69 3.88
C SER A 645 6.80 -11.31 4.11
N CYS A 646 5.98 -12.25 4.59
CA CYS A 646 4.59 -11.99 4.95
C CYS A 646 4.47 -11.03 6.15
N LEU A 647 5.29 -11.21 7.19
CA LEU A 647 5.34 -10.33 8.36
C LEU A 647 5.75 -8.89 7.97
N LEU A 648 6.79 -8.75 7.15
CA LEU A 648 7.35 -7.45 6.74
C LEU A 648 6.42 -6.66 5.80
N ARG A 649 5.75 -7.32 4.85
CA ARG A 649 4.88 -6.63 3.86
C ARG A 649 3.55 -7.30 3.53
N GLY A 650 3.43 -8.62 3.68
CA GLY A 650 2.28 -9.41 3.21
C GLY A 650 1.03 -9.41 4.11
N CYS A 651 1.10 -8.89 5.33
CA CYS A 651 -0.02 -8.83 6.28
C CYS A 651 -0.60 -7.42 6.47
N THR A 652 -1.88 -7.34 6.87
CA THR A 652 -2.47 -6.11 7.42
C THR A 652 -1.97 -5.91 8.86
N GLU A 653 -2.14 -4.72 9.42
CA GLU A 653 -1.74 -4.45 10.81
C GLU A 653 -2.45 -5.36 11.81
N LYS A 654 -3.76 -5.59 11.65
CA LYS A 654 -4.51 -6.55 12.48
C LYS A 654 -3.94 -7.96 12.39
N GLN A 655 -3.65 -8.44 11.18
CA GLN A 655 -3.05 -9.76 10.94
C GLN A 655 -1.64 -9.88 11.54
N MET A 656 -0.84 -8.82 11.40
CA MET A 656 0.51 -8.72 11.99
C MET A 656 0.44 -8.87 13.51
N PHE A 657 -0.46 -8.15 14.18
CA PHE A 657 -0.64 -8.26 15.62
C PHE A 657 -1.09 -9.65 16.05
N THR A 658 -2.04 -10.27 15.34
CA THR A 658 -2.43 -11.66 15.61
C THR A 658 -1.24 -12.62 15.52
N ALA A 659 -0.33 -12.43 14.56
CA ALA A 659 0.87 -13.25 14.46
C ALA A 659 1.88 -12.95 15.58
N LEU A 660 2.14 -11.68 15.90
CA LEU A 660 3.10 -11.30 16.94
C LEU A 660 2.65 -11.69 18.35
N LYS A 661 1.33 -11.87 18.59
CA LYS A 661 0.82 -12.37 19.88
C LYS A 661 1.37 -13.76 20.26
N ILE A 662 1.84 -14.54 19.29
CA ILE A 662 2.44 -15.86 19.54
C ILE A 662 3.77 -15.75 20.29
N VAL A 663 4.51 -14.66 20.06
CA VAL A 663 5.84 -14.44 20.67
C VAL A 663 5.81 -13.43 21.80
N ALA A 664 4.88 -12.48 21.77
CA ALA A 664 4.86 -11.35 22.70
C ALA A 664 4.75 -11.80 24.16
N GLY A 665 5.50 -11.15 25.04
CA GLY A 665 5.59 -11.50 26.47
C GLY A 665 6.44 -12.74 26.79
N ASN A 666 6.92 -13.49 25.79
CA ASN A 666 7.86 -14.60 26.01
C ASN A 666 9.26 -14.22 25.50
N HIS A 667 10.17 -13.92 26.42
CA HIS A 667 11.55 -13.52 26.12
C HIS A 667 12.26 -14.46 25.13
N VAL A 668 12.15 -15.78 25.32
CA VAL A 668 12.83 -16.77 24.47
C VAL A 668 12.27 -16.75 23.05
N ALA A 669 10.95 -16.67 22.91
CA ALA A 669 10.29 -16.63 21.62
C ALA A 669 10.57 -15.32 20.86
N VAL A 670 10.63 -14.18 21.58
CA VAL A 670 11.01 -12.90 20.98
C VAL A 670 12.46 -12.93 20.51
N ASP A 671 13.38 -13.45 21.32
CA ASP A 671 14.80 -13.54 20.96
C ASP A 671 15.00 -14.42 19.72
N ALA A 672 14.35 -15.58 19.66
CA ALA A 672 14.35 -16.44 18.47
C ALA A 672 13.81 -15.71 17.23
N LEU A 673 12.70 -14.96 17.36
CA LEU A 673 12.17 -14.17 16.24
C LEU A 673 13.16 -13.08 15.78
N MET A 674 13.82 -12.39 16.71
CA MET A 674 14.79 -11.36 16.38
C MET A 674 16.02 -11.93 15.66
N GLU A 675 16.52 -13.09 16.09
CA GLU A 675 17.60 -13.80 15.41
C GLU A 675 17.20 -14.23 14.00
N ILE A 676 16.02 -14.83 13.84
CA ILE A 676 15.49 -15.23 12.53
C ILE A 676 15.36 -14.01 11.60
N LEU A 677 14.82 -12.90 12.10
CA LEU A 677 14.66 -11.66 11.35
C LEU A 677 16.02 -11.09 10.95
N GLN A 678 16.99 -11.05 11.87
CA GLN A 678 18.34 -10.57 11.58
C GLN A 678 19.03 -11.44 10.53
N MET A 679 18.92 -12.77 10.63
CA MET A 679 19.48 -13.72 9.65
C MET A 679 18.84 -13.56 8.27
N PHE A 680 17.52 -13.35 8.21
CA PHE A 680 16.81 -13.07 6.95
C PHE A 680 17.32 -11.77 6.30
N LEU A 681 17.43 -10.70 7.08
CA LEU A 681 17.94 -9.42 6.60
C LEU A 681 19.39 -9.55 6.10
N LEU A 682 20.25 -10.22 6.86
CA LEU A 682 21.64 -10.51 6.48
C LEU A 682 21.74 -11.24 5.15
N THR A 683 20.91 -12.27 4.96
CA THR A 683 20.91 -13.10 3.76
C THR A 683 20.54 -12.30 2.50
N TYR A 684 19.56 -11.40 2.61
CA TYR A 684 18.95 -10.74 1.45
C TYR A 684 19.17 -9.24 1.34
N CYS A 685 20.00 -8.63 2.19
CA CYS A 685 20.42 -7.23 2.06
C CYS A 685 21.25 -7.00 0.79
N ARG A 686 20.58 -6.96 -0.37
CA ARG A 686 21.20 -6.88 -1.70
C ARG A 686 21.37 -5.46 -2.21
N ARG A 687 20.72 -4.45 -1.62
CA ARG A 687 20.91 -3.06 -2.07
C ARG A 687 22.29 -2.50 -1.79
N ARG A 688 23.06 -3.06 -0.83
CA ARG A 688 24.35 -2.50 -0.41
C ARG A 688 25.25 -3.57 0.18
N LYS A 689 25.81 -4.43 -0.66
CA LYS A 689 26.92 -5.33 -0.31
C LYS A 689 28.20 -4.50 -0.04
N ILE A 690 28.18 -3.69 1.01
CA ILE A 690 29.34 -3.05 1.62
C ILE A 690 29.08 -3.05 3.13
N LYS A 691 29.63 -4.07 3.80
CA LYS A 691 29.89 -4.15 5.25
C LYS A 691 28.72 -4.34 6.21
N TYR A 692 28.04 -5.48 6.17
CA TYR A 692 27.56 -6.08 7.43
C TYR A 692 28.61 -7.06 8.01
N GLU A 693 29.49 -7.62 7.17
CA GLU A 693 30.58 -8.51 7.60
C GLU A 693 31.80 -7.78 8.15
N GLU A 694 32.09 -6.54 7.74
CA GLU A 694 33.28 -5.81 8.23
C GLU A 694 33.03 -5.01 9.52
N ALA A 695 31.80 -4.99 10.07
CA ALA A 695 31.52 -4.35 11.36
C ALA A 695 31.66 -5.31 12.55
N ARG A 696 31.92 -6.60 12.31
CA ARG A 696 32.23 -7.60 13.34
C ARG A 696 33.74 -7.92 13.44
N VAL A 697 34.57 -7.27 12.63
CA VAL A 697 36.04 -7.42 12.65
C VAL A 697 36.70 -6.05 12.83
N THR A 698 36.38 -5.41 13.95
CA THR A 698 37.14 -4.37 14.69
C THR A 698 36.39 -4.13 15.99
#